data_AF-A0A5N4D494-F1
#
_entry.id   AF-A0A5N4D494-F1
#
_cell.length_a   1.000
_cell.length_b   1.000
_cell.length_c   1.000
_cell.angle_alpha   90.00
_cell.angle_beta   90.00
_cell.angle_gamma   90.00
#
_symmetry.space_group_name_H-M   'P 1'
#
loop_
_entity.id
_entity.type
_entity.pdbx_description
1 polymer ?
#
loop_
_entity_poly.entity_id
_entity_poly.type
_entity_poly.pdbx_seq_one_letter_code
_entity_poly.pdbx_strand_id
1 'polypeptide(L)'
;NGLVLLLPHSDLPDAKSRALDNIGRVFARVGKFQQAIDTWEEKIPLAKTTLEKTWLFHEIGRCYLELDQAWQAQNYGEKSQQYAEEEGDIEWQLNASILVAQAQVKLRDFESAVNNFEKALERAKLVHNNEAQQAIISALDDANKGIIEELKKTDYKEILKYKEKEDATVLDSTAVMAKEKETTRVKDEPEKVMKQWEAEQIESEKEIEDDLQEDDWLREVLLTHSKENRGFSRKSQTFLPKIFFRKMSSSGAKDKPELQFPFLQDEETVATLQECKTLFILRGLPGSGKSTLARVIVDRYRDGTKMVSADAYKITPGSRAAFSEEYKQLDEDLAAYCRRDIRVLVLDDTNHERERLEQLFEMADQYQYQVVLVEPKTAWRLDCAQLKEKNQWQLSADDLKKLKPGLEKDFLPLYFGWFLTKKSSESLRKAGQTFLEELGNHKAFKKELRHFVSGDEPREKIELVTYFGKRPPGVLHCTTKFCDYGKAAGADEYTQQDVVKKSYSKAFTLTISALFVTPKTTGARVELSEQELALWPNDVDKLSPSDSLPRGSRAHITLGCSGDVEAVQTGIDLLEIVRQEKGGNRGEEVGELSRGKLYSLGSGRWLLSLAKKMEVRAIFTGYYGKGKAVPTRGGRKGGAFQSCTII
;
A
#
# COMPACT_ATOMS: atom_id res chain seq x y z
N ASN A 1 18.32 73.18 47.60
CA ASN A 1 17.09 72.45 47.23
C ASN A 1 16.97 72.37 45.72
N GLY A 2 17.06 71.17 45.16
CA GLY A 2 16.48 70.93 43.83
C GLY A 2 17.31 70.05 42.89
N LEU A 3 17.29 68.74 43.13
CA LEU A 3 17.50 67.69 42.14
C LEU A 3 18.90 67.51 41.53
N VAL A 4 19.80 66.91 42.31
CA VAL A 4 20.61 65.80 41.79
C VAL A 4 20.23 64.59 42.64
N LEU A 5 19.44 63.66 42.07
CA LEU A 5 19.42 62.20 42.33
C LEU A 5 18.07 61.57 41.93
N LEU A 6 18.18 60.43 41.24
CA LEU A 6 17.15 59.40 40.99
C LEU A 6 16.19 59.59 39.79
N LEU A 7 16.75 59.58 38.57
CA LEU A 7 16.16 58.67 37.58
C LEU A 7 16.66 57.27 37.95
N PRO A 8 15.77 56.31 38.22
CA PRO A 8 16.22 55.00 38.66
C PRO A 8 16.95 54.34 37.47
N HIS A 9 18.18 53.86 37.72
CA HIS A 9 18.99 53.08 36.78
C HIS A 9 18.31 51.76 36.33
N SER A 10 17.05 51.52 36.69
CA SER A 10 16.26 50.32 36.40
C SER A 10 15.56 50.31 35.04
N ASP A 11 15.36 51.45 34.37
CA ASP A 11 14.56 51.52 33.13
C ASP A 11 15.39 51.42 31.83
N LEU A 12 16.72 51.57 31.92
CA LEU A 12 17.63 51.48 30.78
C LEU A 12 17.63 50.09 30.11
N PRO A 13 17.68 48.97 30.85
CA PRO A 13 17.60 47.62 30.26
C PRO A 13 16.25 47.35 29.57
N ASP A 14 15.15 47.86 30.12
CA ASP A 14 13.79 47.61 29.60
C ASP A 14 13.48 48.49 28.37
N ALA A 15 13.99 49.72 28.36
CA ALA A 15 13.99 50.56 27.16
C ALA A 15 14.87 49.95 26.06
N LYS A 16 16.06 49.44 26.40
CA LYS A 16 16.96 48.76 25.46
C LYS A 16 16.32 47.49 24.89
N SER A 17 15.73 46.64 25.74
CA SER A 17 15.04 45.41 25.33
C SER A 17 13.89 45.66 24.34
N ARG A 18 13.07 46.69 24.60
CA ARG A 18 11.99 47.10 23.68
C ARG A 18 12.50 47.70 22.37
N ALA A 19 13.58 48.48 22.42
CA ALA A 19 14.21 49.04 21.23
C ALA A 19 14.76 47.94 20.32
N LEU A 20 15.51 46.98 20.88
CA LEU A 20 16.03 45.82 20.15
C LEU A 20 14.89 44.96 19.57
N ASP A 21 13.78 44.79 20.29
CA ASP A 21 12.59 44.09 19.77
C ASP A 21 12.08 44.70 18.47
N ASN A 22 11.86 46.01 18.51
CA ASN A 22 11.29 46.76 17.39
C ASN A 22 12.25 46.79 16.21
N ILE A 23 13.55 46.98 16.45
CA ILE A 23 14.58 46.99 15.42
C ILE A 23 14.64 45.61 14.73
N GLY A 24 14.68 44.53 15.50
CA GLY A 24 14.70 43.17 14.95
C GLY A 24 13.46 42.87 14.10
N ARG A 25 12.26 43.25 14.57
CA ARG A 25 11.01 43.10 13.79
C ARG A 25 11.04 43.90 12.50
N VAL A 26 11.60 45.12 12.51
CA VAL A 26 11.75 45.94 11.30
C VAL A 26 12.70 45.26 10.33
N PHE A 27 13.88 44.82 10.78
CA PHE A 27 14.84 44.10 9.93
C PHE A 27 14.24 42.84 9.31
N ALA A 28 13.53 42.02 10.09
CA ALA A 28 12.86 40.82 9.59
C ALA A 28 11.80 41.17 8.53
N ARG A 29 10.98 42.21 8.74
CA ARG A 29 9.96 42.63 7.77
C ARG A 29 10.52 43.15 6.46
N VAL A 30 11.70 43.75 6.46
CA VAL A 30 12.38 44.22 5.23
C VAL A 30 13.28 43.15 4.60
N GLY A 31 13.24 41.91 5.10
CA GLY A 31 14.02 40.78 4.58
C GLY A 31 15.50 40.80 4.98
N LYS A 32 15.92 41.65 5.92
CA LYS A 32 17.30 41.70 6.43
C LYS A 32 17.47 40.75 7.61
N PHE A 33 17.31 39.46 7.34
CA PHE A 33 17.21 38.42 8.37
C PHE A 33 18.45 38.30 9.25
N GLN A 34 19.67 38.40 8.70
CA GLN A 34 20.89 38.37 9.52
C GLN A 34 20.94 39.52 10.53
N GLN A 35 20.58 40.74 10.11
CA GLN A 35 20.55 41.90 11.01
C GLN A 35 19.47 41.76 12.08
N ALA A 36 18.34 41.11 11.76
CA ALA A 36 17.31 40.80 12.74
C ALA A 36 17.80 39.80 13.79
N ILE A 37 18.51 38.75 13.36
CA ILE A 37 19.15 37.75 14.23
C ILE A 37 20.14 38.43 15.16
N ASP A 38 21.10 39.19 14.63
CA ASP A 38 22.13 39.86 15.44
C ASP A 38 21.49 40.77 16.51
N THR A 39 20.43 41.50 16.14
CA THR A 39 19.69 42.39 17.04
C THR A 39 18.95 41.60 18.13
N TRP A 40 18.31 40.50 17.77
CA TRP A 40 17.55 39.67 18.72
C TRP A 40 18.44 38.80 19.60
N GLU A 41 19.61 38.36 19.13
CA GLU A 41 20.63 37.69 19.94
C GLU A 41 21.19 38.64 21.02
N GLU A 42 21.40 39.93 20.70
CA GLU A 42 21.74 40.95 21.71
C GLU A 42 20.63 41.12 22.76
N LYS A 43 19.36 40.88 22.38
CA LYS A 43 18.21 40.99 23.27
C LYS A 43 18.04 39.79 24.22
N ILE A 44 18.47 38.58 23.85
CA ILE A 44 18.28 37.35 24.66
C ILE A 44 18.57 37.54 26.17
N PRO A 45 19.71 38.11 26.61
CA PRO A 45 20.00 38.28 28.03
C PRO A 45 19.09 39.29 28.76
N LEU A 46 18.30 40.07 28.02
CA LEU A 46 17.35 41.05 28.55
C LEU A 46 15.91 40.53 28.65
N ALA A 47 15.64 39.32 28.14
CA ALA A 47 14.30 38.70 28.20
C ALA A 47 13.99 38.21 29.63
N LYS A 48 12.91 38.72 30.22
CA LYS A 48 12.57 38.47 31.63
C LYS A 48 11.57 37.34 31.83
N THR A 49 10.70 37.09 30.84
CA THR A 49 9.65 36.07 30.95
C THR A 49 9.92 34.88 30.05
N THR A 50 9.35 33.73 30.40
CA THR A 50 9.38 32.51 29.58
C THR A 50 8.76 32.77 28.21
N LEU A 51 7.59 33.44 28.18
CA LEU A 51 6.90 33.79 26.94
C LEU A 51 7.73 34.72 26.03
N GLU A 52 8.44 35.70 26.59
CA GLU A 52 9.36 36.55 25.82
C GLU A 52 10.49 35.73 25.19
N LYS A 53 11.04 34.76 25.92
CA LYS A 53 12.07 33.85 25.41
C LYS A 53 11.51 32.94 24.31
N THR A 54 10.35 32.31 24.53
CA THR A 54 9.65 31.48 23.55
C THR A 54 9.52 32.20 22.21
N TRP A 55 8.90 33.39 22.23
CA TRP A 55 8.72 34.20 21.02
C TRP A 55 10.06 34.60 20.38
N LEU A 56 11.05 35.01 21.18
CA LEU A 56 12.34 35.48 20.67
C LEU A 56 13.13 34.35 19.98
N PHE A 57 13.19 33.17 20.59
CA PHE A 57 13.84 32.00 20.00
C PHE A 57 13.12 31.55 18.71
N HIS A 58 11.78 31.59 18.69
CA HIS A 58 11.02 31.29 17.48
C HIS A 58 11.33 32.24 16.32
N GLU A 59 11.36 33.55 16.57
CA GLU A 59 11.61 34.52 15.49
C GLU A 59 13.05 34.48 14.97
N ILE A 60 14.03 34.21 15.83
CA ILE A 60 15.41 33.96 15.41
C ILE A 60 15.46 32.69 14.54
N GLY A 61 14.82 31.60 14.98
CA GLY A 61 14.77 30.35 14.21
C GLY A 61 14.09 30.53 12.84
N ARG A 62 13.03 31.34 12.76
CA ARG A 62 12.40 31.72 11.48
C ARG A 62 13.34 32.49 10.57
N CYS A 63 14.12 33.43 11.10
CA CYS A 63 15.11 34.15 10.29
C CYS A 63 16.20 33.20 9.76
N TYR A 64 16.66 32.25 10.58
CA TYR A 64 17.59 31.22 10.12
C TYR A 64 16.99 30.33 9.02
N LEU A 65 15.69 30.01 9.10
CA LEU A 65 14.99 29.25 8.07
C LEU A 65 14.92 30.00 6.73
N GLU A 66 14.66 31.31 6.77
CA GLU A 66 14.63 32.19 5.58
C GLU A 66 16.04 32.37 4.96
N LEU A 67 17.09 32.27 5.78
CA LEU A 67 18.49 32.28 5.33
C LEU A 67 18.98 30.90 4.86
N ASP A 68 18.11 29.90 4.81
CA ASP A 68 18.44 28.50 4.48
C ASP A 68 19.46 27.86 5.45
N GLN A 69 19.60 28.40 6.66
CA GLN A 69 20.46 27.90 7.72
C GLN A 69 19.67 26.96 8.63
N ALA A 70 19.31 25.79 8.08
CA ALA A 70 18.34 24.88 8.67
C ALA A 70 18.76 24.30 10.05
N TRP A 71 20.06 24.05 10.27
CA TRP A 71 20.53 23.53 11.56
C TRP A 71 20.34 24.55 12.70
N GLN A 72 20.68 25.82 12.45
CA GLN A 72 20.41 26.90 13.40
C GLN A 72 18.90 27.11 13.61
N ALA A 73 18.11 27.05 12.53
CA ALA A 73 16.66 27.15 12.62
C ALA A 73 16.06 26.06 13.52
N GLN A 74 16.52 24.81 13.39
CA GLN A 74 16.11 23.70 14.25
C GLN A 74 16.48 23.96 15.71
N ASN A 75 17.74 24.30 16.00
CA ASN A 75 18.22 24.52 17.36
C ASN A 75 17.45 25.66 18.09
N TYR A 76 17.20 26.77 17.38
CA TYR A 76 16.40 27.87 17.90
C TYR A 76 14.91 27.50 18.04
N GLY A 77 14.37 26.69 17.12
CA GLY A 77 13.01 26.14 17.21
C GLY A 77 12.82 25.21 18.41
N GLU A 78 13.78 24.33 18.69
CA GLU A 78 13.77 23.41 19.83
C GLU A 78 13.83 24.16 21.16
N LYS A 79 14.65 25.23 21.25
CA LYS A 79 14.65 26.13 22.42
C LYS A 79 13.30 26.81 22.61
N SER A 80 12.70 27.32 21.52
CA SER A 80 11.35 27.88 21.58
C SER A 80 10.33 26.85 22.06
N GLN A 81 10.43 25.61 21.59
CA GLN A 81 9.52 24.55 21.98
C GLN A 81 9.65 24.21 23.46
N GLN A 82 10.89 24.10 23.97
CA GLN A 82 11.15 23.85 25.39
C GLN A 82 10.47 24.91 26.28
N TYR A 83 10.67 26.21 25.99
CA TYR A 83 10.04 27.27 26.78
C TYR A 83 8.52 27.30 26.64
N ALA A 84 7.97 26.94 25.47
CA ALA A 84 6.51 26.81 25.29
C ALA A 84 5.92 25.63 26.09
N GLU A 85 6.67 24.54 26.24
CA GLU A 85 6.28 23.38 27.05
C GLU A 85 6.36 23.70 28.56
N GLU A 86 7.39 24.43 29.00
CA GLU A 86 7.51 24.91 30.39
C GLU A 86 6.34 25.83 30.80
N GLU A 87 5.87 26.69 29.89
CA GLU A 87 4.75 27.61 30.15
C GLU A 87 3.37 26.95 29.94
N GLY A 88 3.32 25.76 29.32
CA GLY A 88 2.07 25.09 28.95
C GLY A 88 1.26 25.78 27.84
N ASP A 89 1.89 26.68 27.07
CA ASP A 89 1.24 27.43 26.00
C ASP A 89 1.13 26.57 24.73
N ILE A 90 -0.07 26.01 24.51
CA ILE A 90 -0.35 25.09 23.41
C ILE A 90 -0.20 25.77 22.03
N GLU A 91 -0.45 27.07 21.93
CA GLU A 91 -0.33 27.80 20.66
C GLU A 91 1.14 28.02 20.30
N TRP A 92 1.98 28.35 21.28
CA TRP A 92 3.42 28.44 21.07
C TRP A 92 4.09 27.08 20.86
N GLN A 93 3.60 26.05 21.54
CA GLN A 93 4.02 24.66 21.30
C GLN A 93 3.72 24.22 19.86
N LEU A 94 2.57 24.61 19.32
CA LEU A 94 2.22 24.39 17.92
C LEU A 94 3.19 25.12 16.98
N ASN A 95 3.37 26.43 17.17
CA ASN A 95 4.23 27.24 16.31
C ASN A 95 5.69 26.76 16.31
N ALA A 96 6.23 26.43 17.49
CA ALA A 96 7.59 25.91 17.62
C ALA A 96 7.76 24.54 16.94
N SER A 97 6.80 23.62 17.09
CA SER A 97 6.87 22.32 16.41
C SER A 97 6.81 22.43 14.89
N ILE A 98 6.04 23.38 14.35
CA ILE A 98 6.02 23.66 12.90
C ILE A 98 7.39 24.14 12.43
N LEU A 99 8.01 25.08 13.17
CA LEU A 99 9.33 25.61 12.82
C LEU A 99 10.43 24.52 12.84
N VAL A 100 10.44 23.68 13.87
CA VAL A 100 11.37 22.54 13.98
C VAL A 100 11.18 21.58 12.82
N ALA A 101 9.93 21.22 12.49
CA ALA A 101 9.63 20.32 11.39
C ALA A 101 10.04 20.91 10.03
N GLN A 102 9.81 22.20 9.80
CA GLN A 102 10.27 22.89 8.57
C GLN A 102 11.79 22.90 8.45
N ALA A 103 12.51 23.10 9.55
CA ALA A 103 13.97 23.02 9.58
C ALA A 103 14.45 21.59 9.27
N GLN A 104 13.80 20.57 9.82
CA GLN A 104 14.10 19.15 9.56
C GLN A 104 13.87 18.75 8.10
N VAL A 105 12.81 19.27 7.45
CA VAL A 105 12.59 19.09 6.01
C VAL A 105 13.76 19.65 5.20
N LYS A 106 14.26 20.85 5.53
CA LYS A 106 15.43 21.44 4.85
C LYS A 106 16.72 20.67 5.12
N LEU A 107 16.86 20.06 6.29
CA LEU A 107 17.97 19.15 6.63
C LEU A 107 17.83 17.77 5.98
N ARG A 108 16.70 17.48 5.32
CA ARG A 108 16.34 16.17 4.76
C ARG A 108 16.20 15.07 5.82
N ASP A 109 16.03 15.46 7.09
CA ASP A 109 15.63 14.55 8.17
C ASP A 109 14.10 14.42 8.16
N PHE A 110 13.60 13.76 7.13
CA PHE A 110 12.16 13.71 6.86
C PHE A 110 11.40 12.85 7.88
N GLU A 111 12.03 11.84 8.47
CA GLU A 111 11.41 11.01 9.52
C GLU A 111 11.11 11.85 10.76
N SER A 112 12.09 12.62 11.25
CA SER A 112 11.87 13.54 12.38
C SER A 112 10.87 14.64 12.04
N ALA A 113 10.91 15.15 10.80
CA ALA A 113 9.97 16.16 10.33
C ALA A 113 8.52 15.67 10.38
N VAL A 114 8.26 14.45 9.89
CA VAL A 114 6.91 13.84 9.91
C VAL A 114 6.40 13.71 11.34
N ASN A 115 7.21 13.17 12.25
CA ASN A 115 6.83 13.03 13.66
C ASN A 115 6.51 14.39 14.32
N ASN A 116 7.29 15.44 14.04
CA ASN A 116 7.02 16.77 14.59
C ASN A 116 5.79 17.44 13.95
N PHE A 117 5.55 17.24 12.66
CA PHE A 117 4.33 17.72 12.01
C PHE A 117 3.08 16.97 12.51
N GLU A 118 3.15 15.68 12.81
CA GLU A 118 2.03 14.94 13.41
C GLU A 118 1.68 15.48 14.80
N LYS A 119 2.67 15.72 15.65
CA LYS A 119 2.48 16.39 16.96
C LYS A 119 1.90 17.80 16.80
N ALA A 120 2.39 18.56 15.82
CA ALA A 120 1.84 19.87 15.49
C ALA A 120 0.37 19.75 15.04
N LEU A 121 0.02 18.73 14.25
CA LEU A 121 -1.35 18.51 13.79
C LEU A 121 -2.30 18.19 14.95
N GLU A 122 -1.85 17.40 15.92
CA GLU A 122 -2.61 17.14 17.16
C GLU A 122 -2.85 18.43 17.95
N ARG A 123 -1.80 19.23 18.16
CA ARG A 123 -1.91 20.53 18.84
C ARG A 123 -2.83 21.49 18.08
N ALA A 124 -2.76 21.53 16.75
CA ALA A 124 -3.64 22.34 15.89
C ALA A 124 -5.12 21.93 15.97
N LYS A 125 -5.40 20.64 16.21
CA LYS A 125 -6.76 20.15 16.49
C LYS A 125 -7.26 20.62 17.85
N LEU A 126 -6.40 20.60 18.87
CA LEU A 126 -6.74 21.04 20.23
C LEU A 126 -7.08 22.54 20.30
N VAL A 127 -6.35 23.37 19.55
CA VAL A 127 -6.64 24.82 19.47
C VAL A 127 -7.68 25.19 18.40
N HIS A 128 -8.30 24.19 17.75
CA HIS A 128 -9.29 24.35 16.68
C HIS A 128 -8.83 25.27 15.53
N ASN A 129 -7.52 25.28 15.24
CA ASN A 129 -6.94 26.11 14.19
C ASN A 129 -6.92 25.34 12.86
N ASN A 130 -8.02 25.46 12.10
CA ASN A 130 -8.17 24.77 10.82
C ASN A 130 -7.17 25.23 9.75
N GLU A 131 -6.69 26.48 9.81
CA GLU A 131 -5.68 27.01 8.89
C GLU A 131 -4.33 26.35 9.14
N ALA A 132 -3.91 26.24 10.40
CA ALA A 132 -2.71 25.51 10.79
C ALA A 132 -2.81 24.03 10.43
N GLN A 133 -3.95 23.38 10.66
CA GLN A 133 -4.15 21.97 10.27
C GLN A 133 -3.93 21.76 8.77
N GLN A 134 -4.50 22.61 7.92
CA GLN A 134 -4.32 22.50 6.46
C GLN A 134 -2.87 22.73 6.04
N ALA A 135 -2.20 23.73 6.63
CA ALA A 135 -0.79 24.00 6.35
C ALA A 135 0.12 22.83 6.75
N ILE A 136 -0.12 22.23 7.93
CA ILE A 136 0.63 21.09 8.44
C ILE A 136 0.41 19.84 7.58
N ILE A 137 -0.83 19.57 7.16
CA ILE A 137 -1.13 18.44 6.26
C ILE A 137 -0.38 18.60 4.93
N SER A 138 -0.37 19.80 4.35
CA SER A 138 0.40 20.06 3.14
C SER A 138 1.92 19.86 3.35
N ALA A 139 2.44 20.28 4.50
CA ALA A 139 3.86 20.12 4.83
C ALA A 139 4.24 18.65 5.09
N LEU A 140 3.34 17.86 5.67
CA LEU A 140 3.48 16.40 5.81
C LEU A 140 3.57 15.71 4.45
N ASP A 141 2.71 16.11 3.49
CA ASP A 141 2.75 15.55 2.14
C ASP A 141 4.11 15.84 1.46
N ASP A 142 4.66 17.04 1.62
CA ASP A 142 5.94 17.41 1.05
C ASP A 142 7.13 16.70 1.74
N ALA A 143 7.09 16.54 3.07
CA ALA A 143 8.08 15.75 3.80
C ALA A 143 8.04 14.26 3.38
N ASN A 144 6.86 13.68 3.22
CA ASN A 144 6.66 12.31 2.76
C ASN A 144 7.16 12.09 1.31
N LYS A 145 6.95 13.07 0.41
CA LYS A 145 7.58 13.05 -0.93
C LYS A 145 9.10 13.06 -0.83
N GLY A 146 9.65 13.85 0.09
CA GLY A 146 11.10 13.88 0.37
C GLY A 146 11.67 12.52 0.78
N ILE A 147 10.98 11.79 1.67
CA ILE A 147 11.32 10.39 2.04
C ILE A 147 11.36 9.51 0.79
N ILE A 148 10.30 9.57 -0.03
CA ILE A 148 10.19 8.76 -1.24
C ILE A 148 11.33 9.06 -2.22
N GLU A 149 11.70 10.32 -2.39
CA GLU A 149 12.83 10.71 -3.23
C GLU A 149 14.18 10.23 -2.69
N GLU A 150 14.38 10.23 -1.37
CA GLU A 150 15.59 9.67 -0.76
C GLU A 150 15.70 8.15 -0.88
N LEU A 151 14.59 7.45 -0.68
CA LEU A 151 14.53 6.01 -0.89
C LEU A 151 14.86 5.66 -2.33
N LYS A 152 14.25 6.35 -3.31
CA LYS A 152 14.59 6.21 -4.73
C LYS A 152 16.08 6.46 -4.98
N LYS A 153 16.67 7.55 -4.47
CA LYS A 153 18.10 7.84 -4.64
C LYS A 153 18.99 6.77 -4.03
N THR A 154 18.59 6.18 -2.91
CA THR A 154 19.33 5.09 -2.25
C THR A 154 19.25 3.81 -3.07
N ASP A 155 18.06 3.47 -3.58
CA ASP A 155 17.87 2.34 -4.50
C ASP A 155 18.67 2.50 -5.79
N TYR A 156 18.71 3.70 -6.38
CA TYR A 156 19.55 3.99 -7.55
C TYR A 156 21.05 3.86 -7.25
N LYS A 157 21.51 4.30 -6.07
CA LYS A 157 22.92 4.13 -5.64
C LYS A 157 23.27 2.67 -5.36
N GLU A 158 22.34 1.90 -4.80
CA GLU A 158 22.48 0.45 -4.62
C GLU A 158 22.60 -0.24 -5.98
N ILE A 159 21.72 0.06 -6.93
CA ILE A 159 21.75 -0.47 -8.30
C ILE A 159 23.06 -0.14 -9.01
N LEU A 160 23.57 1.09 -8.86
CA LEU A 160 24.88 1.48 -9.41
C LEU A 160 26.04 0.71 -8.75
N LYS A 161 26.01 0.48 -7.44
CA LYS A 161 27.00 -0.37 -6.76
C LYS A 161 26.93 -1.83 -7.21
N TYR A 162 25.74 -2.36 -7.50
CA TYR A 162 25.59 -3.71 -8.06
C TYR A 162 26.15 -3.77 -9.48
N LYS A 163 25.92 -2.75 -10.31
CA LYS A 163 26.52 -2.65 -11.66
C LYS A 163 28.03 -2.49 -11.63
N GLU A 164 28.58 -1.67 -10.75
CA GLU A 164 30.04 -1.54 -10.58
C GLU A 164 30.68 -2.85 -10.09
N LYS A 165 29.98 -3.63 -9.26
CA LYS A 165 30.42 -4.99 -8.87
C LYS A 165 30.28 -6.01 -9.99
N GLU A 166 29.23 -5.93 -10.81
CA GLU A 166 29.09 -6.73 -12.03
C GLU A 166 30.21 -6.40 -13.03
N ASP A 167 30.51 -5.13 -13.28
CA ASP A 167 31.58 -4.72 -14.18
C ASP A 167 32.97 -5.12 -13.65
N ALA A 168 33.19 -5.05 -12.33
CA ALA A 168 34.42 -5.53 -11.69
C ALA A 168 34.57 -7.07 -11.75
N THR A 169 33.46 -7.82 -11.71
CA THR A 169 33.47 -9.30 -11.82
C THR A 169 33.52 -9.79 -13.27
N VAL A 170 33.04 -8.97 -14.22
CA VAL A 170 33.22 -9.21 -15.67
C VAL A 170 34.68 -9.01 -16.08
N LEU A 171 35.41 -8.07 -15.47
CA LEU A 171 36.84 -7.89 -15.70
C LEU A 171 37.70 -9.04 -15.14
N ASP A 172 37.27 -9.70 -14.05
CA ASP A 172 37.97 -10.86 -13.47
C ASP A 172 37.67 -12.18 -14.25
N SER A 173 36.45 -12.31 -14.78
CA SER A 173 36.04 -13.50 -15.57
C SER A 173 36.49 -13.46 -17.04
N THR A 174 36.80 -12.29 -17.59
CA THR A 174 37.37 -12.14 -18.95
C THR A 174 38.90 -12.29 -18.98
N ALA A 175 39.58 -12.30 -17.83
CA ALA A 175 41.02 -12.53 -17.75
C ALA A 175 41.45 -14.00 -17.93
N VAL A 176 40.51 -14.96 -17.99
CA VAL A 176 40.82 -16.40 -18.10
C VAL A 176 40.80 -16.91 -19.55
N MET A 177 40.37 -16.10 -20.53
CA MET A 177 40.27 -16.50 -21.93
C MET A 177 40.80 -15.43 -22.91
N ALA A 178 42.08 -15.04 -22.81
CA ALA A 178 42.87 -14.52 -23.95
C ALA A 178 44.34 -14.26 -23.56
N LYS A 179 45.19 -15.28 -23.73
CA LYS A 179 46.60 -15.17 -24.14
C LYS A 179 46.61 -15.70 -25.59
N GLU A 180 47.07 -15.06 -26.66
CA GLU A 180 47.99 -13.95 -26.92
C GLU A 180 47.57 -13.32 -28.28
N LYS A 181 47.56 -11.98 -28.39
CA LYS A 181 48.42 -11.23 -29.32
C LYS A 181 48.16 -9.74 -29.19
N GLU A 182 49.27 -9.03 -29.02
CA GLU A 182 49.38 -7.67 -28.52
C GLU A 182 49.38 -6.63 -29.66
N THR A 183 49.01 -5.40 -29.26
CA THR A 183 49.46 -4.08 -29.74
C THR A 183 48.49 -3.18 -30.55
N THR A 184 48.24 -2.00 -29.94
CA THR A 184 47.78 -0.70 -30.49
C THR A 184 46.35 -0.63 -31.04
N ARG A 185 45.43 0.27 -30.63
CA ARG A 185 45.50 1.61 -30.04
C ARG A 185 44.18 1.93 -29.29
N VAL A 186 44.31 2.79 -28.28
CA VAL A 186 43.27 3.28 -27.36
C VAL A 186 42.66 4.60 -27.85
N LYS A 187 41.41 4.85 -27.40
CA LYS A 187 40.59 6.08 -27.38
C LYS A 187 39.82 6.43 -28.67
N ASP A 188 38.49 6.28 -28.60
CA ASP A 188 37.49 7.31 -28.97
C ASP A 188 36.07 6.71 -29.08
N GLU A 189 35.47 6.22 -27.99
CA GLU A 189 34.05 5.79 -28.03
C GLU A 189 33.14 6.18 -26.83
N PRO A 190 33.59 6.67 -25.66
CA PRO A 190 32.67 7.18 -24.64
C PRO A 190 32.10 8.58 -24.94
N GLU A 191 32.81 9.40 -25.72
CA GLU A 191 32.39 10.79 -26.00
C GLU A 191 31.32 10.89 -27.11
N LYS A 192 31.20 9.87 -27.97
CA LYS A 192 30.18 9.85 -29.04
C LYS A 192 28.78 9.55 -28.50
N VAL A 193 28.67 8.69 -27.47
CA VAL A 193 27.38 8.33 -26.86
C VAL A 193 26.81 9.50 -26.06
N MET A 194 27.66 10.24 -25.32
CA MET A 194 27.27 11.45 -24.60
C MET A 194 26.79 12.56 -25.55
N LYS A 195 27.48 12.80 -26.66
CA LYS A 195 27.04 13.82 -27.64
C LYS A 195 25.77 13.44 -28.40
N GLN A 196 25.47 12.14 -28.53
CA GLN A 196 24.26 11.66 -29.18
C GLN A 196 23.03 11.79 -28.25
N TRP A 197 23.20 11.58 -26.94
CA TRP A 197 22.14 11.82 -25.94
C TRP A 197 21.91 13.30 -25.64
N GLU A 198 22.93 14.15 -25.68
CA GLU A 198 22.76 15.61 -25.53
C GLU A 198 22.04 16.23 -26.74
N ALA A 199 22.20 15.67 -27.95
CA ALA A 199 21.46 16.10 -29.14
C ALA A 199 19.98 15.67 -29.12
N GLU A 200 19.68 14.48 -28.62
CA GLU A 200 18.30 13.96 -28.49
C GLU A 200 17.50 14.71 -27.39
N GLN A 201 18.15 15.26 -26.36
CA GLN A 201 17.48 16.11 -25.37
C GLN A 201 17.10 17.50 -25.92
N ILE A 202 17.94 18.11 -26.75
CA ILE A 202 17.68 19.44 -27.35
C ILE A 202 16.52 19.38 -28.36
N GLU A 203 16.32 18.24 -29.03
CA GLU A 203 15.21 18.03 -29.96
C GLU A 203 13.88 17.81 -29.22
N SER A 204 13.91 17.17 -28.05
CA SER A 204 12.73 17.01 -27.18
C SER A 204 12.29 18.29 -26.46
N GLU A 205 13.21 19.23 -26.21
CA GLU A 205 12.89 20.54 -25.60
C GLU A 205 12.29 21.52 -26.61
N LYS A 206 12.60 21.38 -27.91
CA LYS A 206 11.99 22.18 -28.98
C LYS A 206 10.56 21.76 -29.32
N GLU A 207 10.21 20.48 -29.18
CA GLU A 207 8.82 20.01 -29.37
C GLU A 207 7.86 20.48 -28.24
N ILE A 208 8.39 20.92 -27.10
CA ILE A 208 7.59 21.45 -25.97
C ILE A 208 7.31 22.96 -26.11
N GLU A 209 8.16 23.71 -26.83
CA GLU A 209 7.95 25.15 -27.07
C GLU A 209 6.93 25.46 -28.17
N ASP A 210 6.75 24.56 -29.15
CA ASP A 210 5.81 24.76 -30.26
C ASP A 210 4.33 24.47 -29.87
N ASP A 211 4.07 23.73 -28.78
CA ASP A 211 2.72 23.47 -28.24
C ASP A 211 2.20 24.60 -27.32
N LEU A 212 3.00 25.63 -27.05
CA LEU A 212 2.64 26.79 -26.20
C LEU A 212 2.21 28.03 -27.00
N GLN A 213 2.11 27.94 -28.34
CA GLN A 213 1.75 29.06 -29.21
C GLN A 213 0.30 29.07 -29.74
N GLU A 214 -0.56 28.12 -29.32
CA GLU A 214 -1.99 28.14 -29.69
C GLU A 214 -2.94 28.75 -28.63
N ASP A 215 -2.44 29.17 -27.46
CA ASP A 215 -3.28 29.63 -26.33
C ASP A 215 -3.33 31.17 -26.14
N ASP A 216 -2.89 31.96 -27.12
CA ASP A 216 -2.82 33.43 -27.00
C ASP A 216 -4.01 34.19 -27.64
N TRP A 217 -5.06 33.49 -28.09
CA TRP A 217 -6.28 34.13 -28.61
C TRP A 217 -7.43 34.26 -27.59
N LEU A 218 -7.32 33.66 -26.40
CA LEU A 218 -8.39 33.68 -25.37
C LEU A 218 -8.22 34.76 -24.28
N ARG A 219 -7.12 35.53 -24.30
CA ARG A 219 -6.83 36.55 -23.28
C ARG A 219 -7.40 37.94 -23.55
N GLU A 220 -7.88 38.22 -24.76
CA GLU A 220 -8.30 39.58 -25.15
C GLU A 220 -9.81 39.87 -24.95
N VAL A 221 -10.62 38.91 -24.46
CA VAL A 221 -12.09 39.05 -24.37
C VAL A 221 -12.64 39.24 -22.94
N LEU A 222 -11.81 39.11 -21.88
CA LEU A 222 -12.30 39.14 -20.48
C LEU A 222 -11.74 40.27 -19.60
N LEU A 223 -11.56 41.46 -20.17
CA LEU A 223 -11.22 42.68 -19.42
C LEU A 223 -12.19 43.83 -19.74
N THR A 224 -13.45 43.74 -19.27
CA THR A 224 -14.27 44.94 -19.03
C THR A 224 -15.20 44.76 -17.81
N HIS A 225 -15.33 45.82 -17.01
CA HIS A 225 -16.25 46.03 -15.86
C HIS A 225 -15.86 45.32 -14.54
N SER A 226 -15.79 45.94 -13.35
CA SER A 226 -16.20 47.26 -12.86
C SER A 226 -15.52 47.54 -11.50
N LYS A 227 -15.10 48.79 -11.27
CA LYS A 227 -14.96 49.43 -9.94
C LYS A 227 -16.37 49.54 -9.32
N GLU A 228 -16.68 49.76 -8.04
CA GLU A 228 -16.14 50.56 -6.95
C GLU A 228 -17.17 50.39 -5.79
N ASN A 229 -16.76 50.24 -4.52
CA ASN A 229 -17.09 51.20 -3.44
C ASN A 229 -16.67 50.74 -2.04
N ARG A 230 -16.24 51.72 -1.24
CA ARG A 230 -15.78 51.63 0.15
C ARG A 230 -16.89 52.03 1.12
N GLY A 231 -16.85 51.47 2.32
CA GLY A 231 -17.53 51.97 3.53
C GLY A 231 -16.81 51.48 4.79
N PHE A 232 -16.47 52.41 5.69
CA PHE A 232 -15.60 52.24 6.86
C PHE A 232 -16.42 52.15 8.15
N SER A 233 -16.09 51.26 9.09
CA SER A 233 -16.10 51.55 10.54
C SER A 233 -15.33 50.51 11.38
N ARG A 234 -14.61 51.01 12.40
CA ARG A 234 -13.71 50.34 13.38
C ARG A 234 -14.55 49.73 14.54
N LYS A 235 -14.18 48.77 15.40
CA LYS A 235 -12.96 48.21 16.03
C LYS A 235 -13.29 46.73 16.37
N SER A 236 -12.38 45.76 16.48
CA SER A 236 -11.29 45.59 17.45
C SER A 236 -10.19 44.66 16.91
N GLN A 237 -8.97 44.84 17.42
CA GLN A 237 -7.73 44.26 16.90
C GLN A 237 -7.47 42.84 17.44
N THR A 238 -7.33 41.87 16.53
CA THR A 238 -6.41 40.74 16.63
C THR A 238 -5.50 40.80 15.40
N PHE A 239 -4.21 41.01 15.63
CA PHE A 239 -3.22 41.38 14.61
C PHE A 239 -2.48 40.12 14.14
N LEU A 240 -2.94 39.50 13.05
CA LEU A 240 -2.10 38.63 12.21
C LEU A 240 -1.93 39.32 10.85
N PRO A 241 -0.72 39.78 10.46
CA PRO A 241 -0.48 40.34 9.14
C PRO A 241 -0.59 39.27 8.05
N LYS A 242 -1.50 39.52 7.10
CA LYS A 242 -1.61 38.83 5.81
C LYS A 242 -0.30 38.93 5.02
N ILE A 243 0.47 37.84 4.96
CA ILE A 243 1.40 37.58 3.85
C ILE A 243 1.26 36.11 3.49
N PHE A 244 0.29 35.81 2.62
CA PHE A 244 0.11 34.50 2.00
C PHE A 244 -0.66 34.67 0.69
N PHE A 245 -0.06 35.29 -0.33
CA PHE A 245 -0.51 35.16 -1.72
C PHE A 245 0.65 35.49 -2.67
N ARG A 246 1.46 34.49 -2.99
CA ARG A 246 1.88 34.28 -4.38
C ARG A 246 1.31 32.95 -4.82
N LYS A 247 0.00 32.95 -5.07
CA LYS A 247 -0.72 31.84 -5.68
C LYS A 247 -0.50 31.97 -7.19
N MET A 248 0.40 31.15 -7.73
CA MET A 248 0.19 30.63 -9.07
C MET A 248 -1.17 29.93 -9.06
N SER A 249 -2.00 30.33 -10.01
CA SER A 249 -3.28 29.73 -10.30
C SER A 249 -3.12 28.25 -10.62
N SER A 250 -3.66 27.38 -9.76
CA SER A 250 -4.24 26.10 -10.18
C SER A 250 -5.44 25.79 -9.28
N SER A 251 -6.54 26.51 -9.52
CA SER A 251 -7.86 26.04 -9.14
C SER A 251 -8.18 24.78 -9.97
N GLY A 252 -7.73 23.62 -9.49
CA GLY A 252 -7.99 22.34 -10.15
C GLY A 252 -7.59 21.08 -9.36
N ALA A 253 -6.86 21.20 -8.24
CA ALA A 253 -6.30 20.01 -7.56
C ALA A 253 -7.14 19.44 -6.40
N LYS A 254 -8.26 20.07 -5.99
CA LYS A 254 -9.01 19.68 -4.78
C LYS A 254 -10.01 18.53 -4.96
N ASP A 255 -10.18 18.02 -6.18
CA ASP A 255 -11.18 16.98 -6.52
C ASP A 255 -10.55 15.70 -7.10
N LYS A 256 -9.23 15.49 -6.95
CA LYS A 256 -8.61 14.26 -7.45
C LYS A 256 -8.81 13.10 -6.45
N PRO A 257 -9.19 11.90 -6.91
CA PRO A 257 -9.26 10.74 -6.04
C PRO A 257 -7.91 10.47 -5.40
N GLU A 258 -7.91 10.10 -4.12
CA GLU A 258 -6.72 9.64 -3.43
C GLU A 258 -6.33 8.27 -4.00
N LEU A 259 -5.38 8.26 -4.94
CA LEU A 259 -4.96 7.08 -5.72
C LEU A 259 -3.95 6.19 -4.97
N GLN A 260 -4.02 6.19 -3.64
CA GLN A 260 -3.12 5.41 -2.78
C GLN A 260 -3.55 3.94 -2.72
N PHE A 261 -3.30 3.20 -3.80
CA PHE A 261 -3.55 1.76 -3.88
C PHE A 261 -2.25 1.02 -4.26
N PRO A 262 -1.91 -0.11 -3.60
CA PRO A 262 -0.76 -0.92 -3.98
C PRO A 262 -0.79 -1.32 -5.46
N PHE A 263 -1.97 -1.69 -5.99
CA PHE A 263 -2.18 -2.04 -7.41
C PHE A 263 -1.99 -0.87 -8.40
N LEU A 264 -1.69 0.34 -7.94
CA LEU A 264 -1.34 1.47 -8.82
C LEU A 264 0.09 1.95 -8.61
N GLN A 265 0.56 1.96 -7.36
CA GLN A 265 1.77 2.66 -6.94
C GLN A 265 2.97 1.74 -6.71
N ASP A 266 2.74 0.49 -6.31
CA ASP A 266 3.79 -0.48 -6.04
C ASP A 266 4.08 -1.29 -7.30
N GLU A 267 5.27 -1.07 -7.88
CA GLU A 267 5.70 -1.73 -9.13
C GLU A 267 5.74 -3.25 -9.02
N GLU A 268 6.12 -3.81 -7.86
CA GLU A 268 6.12 -5.26 -7.66
C GLU A 268 4.69 -5.79 -7.64
N THR A 269 3.78 -5.06 -6.99
CA THR A 269 2.35 -5.39 -6.99
C THR A 269 1.76 -5.34 -8.39
N VAL A 270 2.07 -4.30 -9.16
CA VAL A 270 1.58 -4.16 -10.55
C VAL A 270 2.10 -5.29 -11.42
N ALA A 271 3.40 -5.59 -11.37
CA ALA A 271 4.01 -6.67 -12.13
C ALA A 271 3.42 -8.04 -11.75
N THR A 272 3.15 -8.26 -10.46
CA THR A 272 2.53 -9.51 -9.98
C THR A 272 1.09 -9.64 -10.46
N LEU A 273 0.29 -8.57 -10.42
CA LEU A 273 -1.09 -8.57 -10.92
C LEU A 273 -1.20 -8.74 -12.44
N GLN A 274 -0.20 -8.29 -13.21
CA GLN A 274 -0.12 -8.54 -14.66
C GLN A 274 0.10 -10.01 -15.03
N GLU A 275 0.52 -10.84 -14.07
CA GLU A 275 0.64 -12.30 -14.21
C GLU A 275 -0.61 -13.04 -13.73
N CYS A 276 -1.52 -12.34 -13.05
CA CYS A 276 -2.77 -12.88 -12.55
C CYS A 276 -3.91 -12.63 -13.55
N LYS A 277 -4.94 -13.47 -13.44
CA LYS A 277 -6.28 -13.13 -13.96
C LYS A 277 -6.98 -12.35 -12.87
N THR A 278 -7.11 -11.04 -13.03
CA THR A 278 -7.64 -10.14 -12.01
C THR A 278 -8.92 -9.48 -12.49
N LEU A 279 -9.98 -9.58 -11.69
CA LEU A 279 -11.23 -8.85 -11.88
C LEU A 279 -11.33 -7.78 -10.79
N PHE A 280 -11.07 -6.53 -11.17
CA PHE A 280 -11.36 -5.37 -10.36
C PHE A 280 -12.87 -5.08 -10.41
N ILE A 281 -13.53 -5.14 -9.27
CA ILE A 281 -14.94 -4.78 -9.13
C ILE A 281 -14.99 -3.46 -8.37
N LEU A 282 -15.38 -2.39 -9.05
CA LEU A 282 -15.53 -1.08 -8.40
C LEU A 282 -16.87 -1.01 -7.67
N ARG A 283 -16.88 -0.44 -6.47
CA ARG A 283 -18.07 -0.30 -5.62
C ARG A 283 -18.13 1.10 -5.01
N GLY A 284 -19.33 1.68 -4.93
CA GLY A 284 -19.54 3.00 -4.33
C GLY A 284 -20.61 3.84 -5.00
N LEU A 285 -21.00 4.94 -4.35
CA LEU A 285 -22.10 5.80 -4.83
C LEU A 285 -21.78 6.51 -6.15
N PRO A 286 -22.79 6.86 -6.96
CA PRO A 286 -22.61 7.74 -8.13
C PRO A 286 -21.91 9.04 -7.72
N GLY A 287 -20.88 9.45 -8.47
CA GLY A 287 -20.05 10.63 -8.16
C GLY A 287 -18.89 10.40 -7.18
N SER A 288 -18.73 9.18 -6.62
CA SER A 288 -17.66 8.88 -5.65
C SER A 288 -16.26 8.74 -6.25
N GLY A 289 -16.11 8.86 -7.58
CA GLY A 289 -14.82 8.73 -8.27
C GLY A 289 -14.48 7.35 -8.82
N LYS A 290 -15.42 6.39 -8.81
CA LYS A 290 -15.24 5.03 -9.38
C LYS A 290 -14.75 5.07 -10.82
N SER A 291 -15.45 5.74 -11.73
CA SER A 291 -15.09 5.78 -13.15
C SER A 291 -13.75 6.46 -13.40
N THR A 292 -13.34 7.39 -12.52
CA THR A 292 -11.99 7.95 -12.56
C THR A 292 -10.95 6.92 -12.16
N LEU A 293 -11.19 6.17 -11.08
CA LEU A 293 -10.32 5.07 -10.66
C LEU A 293 -10.26 3.95 -11.70
N ALA A 294 -11.37 3.63 -12.36
CA ALA A 294 -11.44 2.66 -13.46
C ALA A 294 -10.48 3.02 -14.58
N ARG A 295 -10.52 4.27 -15.05
CA ARG A 295 -9.63 4.79 -16.09
C ARG A 295 -8.17 4.72 -15.67
N VAL A 296 -7.85 5.12 -14.43
CA VAL A 296 -6.47 5.03 -13.92
C VAL A 296 -5.97 3.59 -13.87
N ILE A 297 -6.82 2.61 -13.49
CA ILE A 297 -6.44 1.19 -13.54
C ILE A 297 -6.18 0.78 -15.00
N VAL A 298 -7.06 1.12 -15.94
CA VAL A 298 -6.87 0.80 -17.37
C VAL A 298 -5.56 1.36 -17.89
N ASP A 299 -5.27 2.64 -17.62
CA ASP A 299 -4.06 3.32 -18.06
C ASP A 299 -2.80 2.72 -17.43
N ARG A 300 -2.90 2.21 -16.20
CA ARG A 300 -1.77 1.60 -15.47
C ARG A 300 -1.39 0.24 -16.03
N TYR A 301 -2.38 -0.59 -16.35
CA TYR A 301 -2.16 -1.97 -16.78
C TYR A 301 -2.06 -2.12 -18.30
N ARG A 302 -2.54 -1.12 -19.07
CA ARG A 302 -2.46 -1.03 -20.54
C ARG A 302 -2.84 -2.35 -21.23
N ASP A 303 -1.87 -2.98 -21.88
CA ASP A 303 -2.02 -4.17 -22.69
C ASP A 303 -2.56 -5.35 -21.88
N GLY A 304 -3.66 -5.93 -22.34
CA GLY A 304 -4.33 -7.03 -21.63
C GLY A 304 -5.35 -6.59 -20.58
N THR A 305 -5.73 -5.30 -20.57
CA THR A 305 -6.82 -4.76 -19.75
C THR A 305 -8.08 -4.53 -20.56
N LYS A 306 -9.25 -4.80 -19.97
CA LYS A 306 -10.55 -4.39 -20.53
C LYS A 306 -11.46 -3.82 -19.45
N MET A 307 -11.94 -2.61 -19.71
CA MET A 307 -13.00 -1.98 -18.91
C MET A 307 -14.37 -2.35 -19.44
N VAL A 308 -15.27 -2.66 -18.52
CA VAL A 308 -16.70 -2.86 -18.73
C VAL A 308 -17.41 -1.92 -17.77
N SER A 309 -18.12 -0.92 -18.29
CA SER A 309 -18.85 0.05 -17.48
C SER A 309 -20.35 -0.16 -17.66
N ALA A 310 -21.10 -0.15 -16.56
CA ALA A 310 -22.57 -0.26 -16.59
C ALA A 310 -23.20 0.86 -17.45
N ASP A 311 -22.62 2.06 -17.43
CA ASP A 311 -23.06 3.22 -18.22
C ASP A 311 -23.05 2.93 -19.73
N ALA A 312 -22.10 2.12 -20.22
CA ALA A 312 -22.00 1.75 -21.63
C ALA A 312 -23.18 0.88 -22.10
N TYR A 313 -23.86 0.20 -21.17
CA TYR A 313 -25.06 -0.59 -21.40
C TYR A 313 -26.34 0.19 -21.04
N LYS A 314 -26.23 1.51 -20.79
CA LYS A 314 -27.34 2.39 -20.39
C LYS A 314 -28.00 1.99 -19.06
N ILE A 315 -27.26 1.28 -18.21
CA ILE A 315 -27.71 0.94 -16.86
C ILE A 315 -27.50 2.16 -15.97
N THR A 316 -28.60 2.65 -15.37
CA THR A 316 -28.53 3.80 -14.46
C THR A 316 -28.54 3.33 -13.00
N PRO A 317 -27.94 4.09 -12.06
CA PRO A 317 -27.92 3.70 -10.65
C PRO A 317 -29.33 3.60 -10.07
N GLY A 318 -29.67 2.44 -9.51
CA GLY A 318 -31.01 2.17 -9.00
C GLY A 318 -31.26 0.67 -8.85
N SER A 319 -32.52 0.29 -8.68
CA SER A 319 -32.88 -1.13 -8.55
C SER A 319 -32.55 -1.91 -9.80
N ARG A 320 -31.86 -3.04 -9.63
CA ARG A 320 -31.47 -3.93 -10.72
C ARG A 320 -32.65 -4.49 -11.51
N ALA A 321 -33.79 -4.71 -10.87
CA ALA A 321 -34.96 -5.31 -11.52
C ALA A 321 -35.43 -4.55 -12.76
N ALA A 322 -35.11 -3.26 -12.86
CA ALA A 322 -35.45 -2.42 -14.01
C ALA A 322 -34.54 -2.64 -15.25
N PHE A 323 -33.42 -3.36 -15.12
CA PHE A 323 -32.37 -3.47 -16.14
C PHE A 323 -31.95 -4.92 -16.42
N SER A 324 -32.89 -5.87 -16.32
CA SER A 324 -32.56 -7.31 -16.38
C SER A 324 -31.87 -7.73 -17.68
N GLU A 325 -32.32 -7.20 -18.83
CA GLU A 325 -31.75 -7.52 -20.14
C GLU A 325 -30.40 -6.83 -20.36
N GLU A 326 -30.23 -5.59 -19.90
CA GLU A 326 -28.98 -4.85 -20.00
C GLU A 326 -27.89 -5.50 -19.15
N TYR A 327 -28.22 -5.90 -17.91
CA TYR A 327 -27.28 -6.66 -17.08
C TYR A 327 -26.95 -8.02 -17.68
N LYS A 328 -27.91 -8.69 -18.32
CA LYS A 328 -27.65 -9.95 -19.03
C LYS A 328 -26.66 -9.76 -20.16
N GLN A 329 -26.83 -8.73 -20.99
CA GLN A 329 -25.88 -8.40 -22.06
C GLN A 329 -24.48 -8.08 -21.50
N LEU A 330 -24.41 -7.27 -20.43
CA LEU A 330 -23.15 -6.95 -19.75
C LEU A 330 -22.45 -8.22 -19.25
N ASP A 331 -23.20 -9.14 -18.64
CA ASP A 331 -22.67 -10.40 -18.10
C ASP A 331 -22.20 -11.35 -19.21
N GLU A 332 -22.91 -11.41 -20.34
CA GLU A 332 -22.50 -12.18 -21.52
C GLU A 332 -21.17 -11.68 -22.09
N ASP A 333 -21.01 -10.36 -22.17
CA ASP A 333 -19.77 -9.72 -22.63
C ASP A 333 -18.63 -9.89 -21.63
N LEU A 334 -18.89 -9.74 -20.34
CA LEU A 334 -17.90 -10.00 -19.28
C LEU A 334 -17.42 -11.46 -19.35
N ALA A 335 -18.34 -12.42 -19.49
CA ALA A 335 -18.02 -13.83 -19.69
C ALA A 335 -17.25 -14.08 -21.00
N ALA A 336 -17.53 -13.32 -22.07
CA ALA A 336 -16.78 -13.39 -23.32
C ALA A 336 -15.33 -12.92 -23.16
N TYR A 337 -15.09 -11.85 -22.41
CA TYR A 337 -13.73 -11.42 -22.09
C TYR A 337 -13.01 -12.43 -21.19
N CYS A 338 -13.70 -13.02 -20.22
CA CYS A 338 -13.16 -14.10 -19.40
C CYS A 338 -12.73 -15.32 -20.24
N ARG A 339 -13.54 -15.71 -21.24
CA ARG A 339 -13.23 -16.80 -22.19
C ARG A 339 -12.05 -16.48 -23.10
N ARG A 340 -11.81 -15.21 -23.39
CA ARG A 340 -10.66 -14.72 -24.16
C ARG A 340 -9.38 -14.57 -23.32
N ASP A 341 -9.44 -14.92 -22.03
CA ASP A 341 -8.31 -14.87 -21.10
C ASP A 341 -7.70 -13.47 -20.94
N ILE A 342 -8.54 -12.43 -20.98
CA ILE A 342 -8.11 -11.06 -20.69
C ILE A 342 -7.57 -10.99 -19.26
N ARG A 343 -6.33 -10.55 -19.07
CA ARG A 343 -5.65 -10.66 -17.77
C ARG A 343 -6.28 -9.75 -16.72
N VAL A 344 -6.55 -8.49 -17.07
CA VAL A 344 -7.12 -7.51 -16.16
C VAL A 344 -8.49 -7.07 -16.66
N LEU A 345 -9.52 -7.36 -15.88
CA LEU A 345 -10.88 -6.87 -16.13
C LEU A 345 -11.22 -5.82 -15.09
N VAL A 346 -11.80 -4.70 -15.54
CA VAL A 346 -12.24 -3.61 -14.68
C VAL A 346 -13.73 -3.41 -14.88
N LEU A 347 -14.53 -3.78 -13.87
CA LEU A 347 -15.96 -3.58 -13.85
C LEU A 347 -16.31 -2.30 -13.09
N ASP A 348 -16.75 -1.28 -13.82
CA ASP A 348 -17.19 0.01 -13.28
C ASP A 348 -18.73 0.04 -13.18
N ASP A 349 -19.23 -0.14 -11.97
CA ASP A 349 -20.65 -0.09 -11.63
C ASP A 349 -20.81 0.38 -10.16
N THR A 350 -22.01 0.70 -9.74
CA THR A 350 -22.34 1.08 -8.35
C THR A 350 -22.16 -0.11 -7.40
N ASN A 351 -22.55 -1.33 -7.82
CA ASN A 351 -22.41 -2.57 -7.05
C ASN A 351 -22.89 -2.47 -5.58
N HIS A 352 -24.06 -1.88 -5.38
CA HIS A 352 -24.68 -1.68 -4.06
C HIS A 352 -25.56 -2.86 -3.60
N GLU A 353 -25.98 -3.74 -4.52
CA GLU A 353 -26.79 -4.92 -4.21
C GLU A 353 -25.91 -6.16 -3.97
N ARG A 354 -26.22 -6.90 -2.91
CA ARG A 354 -25.47 -8.11 -2.53
C ARG A 354 -25.65 -9.23 -3.56
N GLU A 355 -26.85 -9.45 -4.08
CA GLU A 355 -27.07 -10.51 -5.07
C GLU A 355 -26.26 -10.28 -6.35
N ARG A 356 -26.04 -9.01 -6.74
CA ARG A 356 -25.21 -8.68 -7.90
C ARG A 356 -23.75 -9.06 -7.67
N LEU A 357 -23.19 -8.70 -6.52
CA LEU A 357 -21.82 -9.07 -6.15
C LEU A 357 -21.63 -10.58 -6.10
N GLU A 358 -22.57 -11.32 -5.51
CA GLU A 358 -22.52 -12.79 -5.45
C GLU A 358 -22.45 -13.44 -6.84
N GLN A 359 -23.23 -12.96 -7.81
CA GLN A 359 -23.17 -13.45 -9.20
C GLN A 359 -21.83 -13.14 -9.88
N LEU A 360 -21.27 -11.95 -9.64
CA LEU A 360 -19.97 -11.57 -10.17
C LEU A 360 -18.85 -12.44 -9.58
N PHE A 361 -18.93 -12.77 -8.29
CA PHE A 361 -17.96 -13.68 -7.65
C PHE A 361 -18.08 -15.11 -8.16
N GLU A 362 -19.30 -15.60 -8.43
CA GLU A 362 -19.51 -16.91 -9.06
C GLU A 362 -18.91 -16.94 -10.48
N MET A 363 -19.09 -15.88 -11.26
CA MET A 363 -18.45 -15.76 -12.58
C MET A 363 -16.93 -15.72 -12.46
N ALA A 364 -16.38 -14.95 -11.51
CA ALA A 364 -14.94 -14.88 -11.28
C ALA A 364 -14.37 -16.27 -10.92
N ASP A 365 -15.02 -17.01 -10.03
CA ASP A 365 -14.61 -18.37 -9.66
C ASP A 365 -14.69 -19.32 -10.86
N GLN A 366 -15.80 -19.29 -11.62
CA GLN A 366 -15.98 -20.10 -12.83
C GLN A 366 -14.81 -19.94 -13.83
N TYR A 367 -14.32 -18.71 -14.02
CA TYR A 367 -13.24 -18.40 -14.96
C TYR A 367 -11.86 -18.25 -14.31
N GLN A 368 -11.76 -18.56 -13.01
CA GLN A 368 -10.53 -18.52 -12.21
C GLN A 368 -9.87 -17.13 -12.15
N TYR A 369 -10.69 -16.08 -12.06
CA TYR A 369 -10.26 -14.72 -11.77
C TYR A 369 -10.15 -14.49 -10.27
N GLN A 370 -9.04 -13.87 -9.86
CA GLN A 370 -8.89 -13.28 -8.54
C GLN A 370 -9.68 -11.98 -8.49
N VAL A 371 -10.53 -11.84 -7.48
CA VAL A 371 -11.33 -10.64 -7.27
C VAL A 371 -10.54 -9.63 -6.44
N VAL A 372 -10.54 -8.39 -6.89
CA VAL A 372 -10.12 -7.23 -6.09
C VAL A 372 -11.31 -6.29 -6.02
N LEU A 373 -11.97 -6.26 -4.86
CA LEU A 373 -13.09 -5.35 -4.62
C LEU A 373 -12.52 -3.98 -4.23
N VAL A 374 -12.89 -2.94 -4.96
CA VAL A 374 -12.27 -1.62 -4.82
C VAL A 374 -13.32 -0.54 -4.59
N GLU A 375 -13.13 0.21 -3.52
CA GLU A 375 -13.91 1.42 -3.24
C GLU A 375 -13.01 2.65 -3.38
N PRO A 376 -13.50 3.75 -3.97
CA PRO A 376 -12.77 5.01 -3.98
C PRO A 376 -12.41 5.46 -2.56
N LYS A 377 -11.25 6.09 -2.40
CA LYS A 377 -10.78 6.65 -1.11
C LYS A 377 -11.06 8.15 -0.96
N THR A 378 -11.83 8.75 -1.87
CA THR A 378 -12.20 10.18 -1.78
C THR A 378 -12.94 10.48 -0.48
N ALA A 379 -12.61 11.59 0.18
CA ALA A 379 -13.25 12.00 1.44
C ALA A 379 -14.79 12.14 1.35
N TRP A 380 -15.33 12.49 0.18
CA TRP A 380 -16.77 12.66 -0.05
C TRP A 380 -17.50 11.39 -0.53
N ARG A 381 -16.84 10.22 -0.58
CA ARG A 381 -17.37 8.99 -1.20
C ARG A 381 -18.73 8.50 -0.68
N LEU A 382 -19.10 8.92 0.54
CA LEU A 382 -20.38 8.60 1.19
C LEU A 382 -21.19 9.87 1.56
N ASP A 383 -20.75 11.06 1.15
CA ASP A 383 -21.45 12.31 1.41
C ASP A 383 -22.49 12.59 0.32
N CYS A 384 -23.74 12.21 0.56
CA CYS A 384 -24.82 12.39 -0.40
C CYS A 384 -25.07 13.86 -0.80
N ALA A 385 -24.73 14.83 0.06
CA ALA A 385 -24.91 16.25 -0.27
C ALA A 385 -23.88 16.71 -1.30
N GLN A 386 -22.62 16.30 -1.14
CA GLN A 386 -21.58 16.58 -2.14
C GLN A 386 -21.77 15.76 -3.42
N LEU A 387 -22.16 14.49 -3.30
CA LEU A 387 -22.34 13.59 -4.43
C LEU A 387 -23.51 14.00 -5.34
N LYS A 388 -24.55 14.64 -4.79
CA LYS A 388 -25.65 15.23 -5.58
C LYS A 388 -25.12 16.16 -6.68
N GLU A 389 -24.10 16.96 -6.38
CA GLU A 389 -23.52 17.93 -7.32
C GLU A 389 -22.44 17.31 -8.23
N LYS A 390 -21.97 16.09 -7.94
CA LYS A 390 -20.86 15.42 -8.64
C LYS A 390 -21.30 14.25 -9.53
N ASN A 391 -22.55 13.79 -9.42
CA ASN A 391 -23.02 12.63 -10.17
C ASN A 391 -23.62 13.05 -11.52
N GLN A 392 -23.25 12.35 -12.60
CA GLN A 392 -23.71 12.65 -13.96
C GLN A 392 -25.21 12.32 -14.20
N TRP A 393 -25.79 11.51 -13.33
CA TRP A 393 -27.17 11.03 -13.42
C TRP A 393 -28.19 11.98 -12.77
N GLN A 394 -27.73 13.12 -12.24
CA GLN A 394 -28.56 14.14 -11.58
C GLN A 394 -29.44 13.58 -10.44
N LEU A 395 -28.98 12.52 -9.78
CA LEU A 395 -29.67 11.91 -8.66
C LEU A 395 -29.73 12.90 -7.48
N SER A 396 -30.89 12.94 -6.83
CA SER A 396 -31.06 13.74 -5.62
C SER A 396 -30.26 13.16 -4.45
N ALA A 397 -30.01 13.98 -3.42
CA ALA A 397 -29.40 13.49 -2.19
C ALA A 397 -30.23 12.36 -1.55
N ASP A 398 -31.56 12.38 -1.73
CA ASP A 398 -32.45 11.35 -1.20
C ASP A 398 -32.39 10.05 -2.01
N ASP A 399 -32.19 10.11 -3.32
CA ASP A 399 -31.94 8.91 -4.12
C ASP A 399 -30.60 8.26 -3.77
N LEU A 400 -29.55 9.06 -3.58
CA LEU A 400 -28.25 8.58 -3.11
C LEU A 400 -28.34 7.94 -1.72
N LYS A 401 -29.14 8.51 -0.81
CA LYS A 401 -29.41 7.91 0.52
C LYS A 401 -30.10 6.54 0.42
N LYS A 402 -30.90 6.26 -0.61
CA LYS A 402 -31.51 4.93 -0.80
C LYS A 402 -30.48 3.86 -1.18
N LEU A 403 -29.43 4.24 -1.91
CA LEU A 403 -28.36 3.32 -2.33
C LEU A 403 -27.30 3.09 -1.23
N LYS A 404 -27.10 4.09 -0.37
CA LYS A 404 -26.05 4.15 0.65
C LYS A 404 -26.00 2.93 1.61
N PRO A 405 -27.11 2.39 2.15
CA PRO A 405 -27.06 1.27 3.09
C PRO A 405 -26.38 0.02 2.51
N GLY A 406 -26.58 -0.24 1.21
CA GLY A 406 -25.94 -1.34 0.48
C GLY A 406 -24.43 -1.16 0.28
N LEU A 407 -23.88 0.01 0.63
CA LEU A 407 -22.48 0.41 0.47
C LEU A 407 -21.76 0.70 1.80
N GLU A 408 -22.50 1.01 2.88
CA GLU A 408 -21.92 1.36 4.18
C GLU A 408 -21.31 0.16 4.92
N LYS A 409 -21.83 -1.05 4.68
CA LYS A 409 -21.28 -2.26 5.29
C LYS A 409 -20.16 -2.83 4.42
N ASP A 410 -19.04 -3.13 5.06
CA ASP A 410 -17.94 -3.87 4.45
C ASP A 410 -18.44 -5.22 3.93
N PHE A 411 -18.13 -5.52 2.67
CA PHE A 411 -18.41 -6.84 2.10
C PHE A 411 -17.25 -7.77 2.44
N LEU A 412 -17.39 -8.55 3.51
CA LEU A 412 -16.34 -9.45 3.97
C LEU A 412 -16.25 -10.72 3.11
N PRO A 413 -15.03 -11.20 2.82
CA PRO A 413 -14.82 -12.44 2.08
C PRO A 413 -15.19 -13.68 2.91
N LEU A 414 -15.21 -14.86 2.26
CA LEU A 414 -15.21 -16.14 2.95
C LEU A 414 -13.92 -16.29 3.79
N TYR A 415 -12.78 -15.89 3.23
CA TYR A 415 -11.50 -15.79 3.91
C TYR A 415 -10.55 -14.80 3.21
N PHE A 416 -9.62 -14.24 3.98
CA PHE A 416 -8.44 -13.54 3.47
C PHE A 416 -7.28 -14.51 3.26
N GLY A 417 -6.37 -14.16 2.36
CA GLY A 417 -5.15 -14.92 2.16
C GLY A 417 -4.28 -14.37 1.03
N TRP A 418 -3.12 -15.00 0.88
CA TRP A 418 -2.22 -14.77 -0.24
C TRP A 418 -2.50 -15.78 -1.35
N PHE A 419 -3.00 -15.30 -2.48
CA PHE A 419 -3.32 -16.14 -3.64
C PHE A 419 -2.17 -16.10 -4.62
N LEU A 420 -1.61 -17.27 -4.94
CA LEU A 420 -0.42 -17.37 -5.77
C LEU A 420 -0.73 -16.96 -7.21
N THR A 421 0.25 -16.33 -7.86
CA THR A 421 0.24 -16.15 -9.32
C THR A 421 0.09 -17.51 -10.01
N LYS A 422 -0.41 -17.53 -11.26
CA LYS A 422 -0.54 -18.76 -12.04
C LYS A 422 0.81 -19.51 -12.13
N LYS A 423 1.88 -18.78 -12.43
CA LYS A 423 3.25 -19.32 -12.54
C LYS A 423 3.74 -19.92 -11.23
N SER A 424 3.58 -19.21 -10.12
CA SER A 424 3.98 -19.71 -8.80
C SER A 424 3.13 -20.91 -8.36
N SER A 425 1.82 -20.86 -8.64
CA SER A 425 0.91 -21.97 -8.38
C SER A 425 1.30 -23.23 -9.18
N GLU A 426 1.59 -23.11 -10.47
CA GLU A 426 2.05 -24.23 -11.31
C GLU A 426 3.39 -24.80 -10.86
N SER A 427 4.34 -23.93 -10.49
CA SER A 427 5.65 -24.34 -9.97
C SER A 427 5.52 -25.16 -8.67
N LEU A 428 4.71 -24.67 -7.72
CA LEU A 428 4.49 -25.36 -6.45
C LEU A 428 3.68 -26.66 -6.62
N ARG A 429 2.68 -26.69 -7.51
CA ARG A 429 1.96 -27.93 -7.86
C ARG A 429 2.90 -28.98 -8.42
N LYS A 430 3.79 -28.60 -9.33
CA LYS A 430 4.76 -29.52 -9.92
C LYS A 430 5.70 -30.08 -8.85
N ALA A 431 6.19 -29.25 -7.94
CA ALA A 431 7.01 -29.69 -6.82
C ALA A 431 6.26 -30.67 -5.90
N GLY A 432 5.00 -30.36 -5.56
CA GLY A 432 4.12 -31.24 -4.78
C GLY A 432 3.88 -32.58 -5.46
N GLN A 433 3.58 -32.57 -6.77
CA GLN A 433 3.36 -33.79 -7.54
C GLN A 433 4.61 -34.68 -7.55
N THR A 434 5.78 -34.12 -7.87
CA THR A 434 7.05 -34.86 -7.83
C THR A 434 7.31 -35.45 -6.45
N PHE A 435 7.06 -34.70 -5.38
CA PHE A 435 7.19 -35.20 -4.01
C PHE A 435 6.26 -36.41 -3.74
N LEU A 436 4.99 -36.33 -4.12
CA LEU A 436 4.04 -37.44 -3.93
C LEU A 436 4.44 -38.70 -4.72
N GLU A 437 4.93 -38.52 -5.95
CA GLU A 437 5.40 -39.61 -6.81
C GLU A 437 6.65 -40.29 -6.23
N GLU A 438 7.62 -39.51 -5.76
CA GLU A 438 8.84 -40.01 -5.14
C GLU A 438 8.56 -40.69 -3.80
N LEU A 439 7.74 -40.06 -2.95
CA LEU A 439 7.37 -40.59 -1.64
C LEU A 439 6.63 -41.93 -1.77
N GLY A 440 5.64 -42.01 -2.65
CA GLY A 440 4.88 -43.25 -2.89
C GLY A 440 5.76 -44.41 -3.38
N ASN A 441 6.91 -44.10 -4.00
CA ASN A 441 7.88 -45.09 -4.46
C ASN A 441 8.96 -45.42 -3.42
N HIS A 442 9.14 -44.60 -2.39
CA HIS A 442 10.18 -44.72 -1.39
C HIS A 442 10.02 -45.99 -0.53
N LYS A 443 11.14 -46.69 -0.26
CA LYS A 443 11.13 -47.98 0.46
C LYS A 443 10.64 -47.85 1.90
N ALA A 444 10.99 -46.76 2.60
CA ALA A 444 10.53 -46.52 3.97
C ALA A 444 9.01 -46.28 4.02
N PHE A 445 8.49 -45.48 3.09
CA PHE A 445 7.05 -45.21 2.97
C PHE A 445 6.25 -46.49 2.73
N LYS A 446 6.71 -47.35 1.81
CA LYS A 446 6.06 -48.64 1.51
C LYS A 446 5.99 -49.57 2.73
N LYS A 447 6.97 -49.54 3.63
CA LYS A 447 6.94 -50.31 4.89
C LYS A 447 5.90 -49.78 5.87
N GLU A 448 5.69 -48.47 5.89
CA GLU A 448 4.74 -47.80 6.78
C GLU A 448 3.34 -47.61 6.18
N LEU A 449 3.09 -48.09 4.95
CA LEU A 449 1.82 -47.90 4.24
C LEU A 449 0.60 -48.36 5.05
N ARG A 450 0.76 -49.37 5.90
CA ARG A 450 -0.28 -49.88 6.81
C ARG A 450 -0.72 -48.86 7.88
N HIS A 451 0.16 -47.94 8.25
CA HIS A 451 -0.14 -46.84 9.17
C HIS A 451 -0.70 -45.61 8.42
N PHE A 452 -0.64 -45.61 7.09
CA PHE A 452 -1.06 -44.49 6.25
C PHE A 452 -2.52 -44.61 5.80
N VAL A 453 -2.99 -45.84 5.50
CA VAL A 453 -4.39 -46.09 5.12
C VAL A 453 -5.01 -47.16 6.01
N SER A 454 -6.09 -46.80 6.68
CA SER A 454 -6.90 -47.69 7.52
C SER A 454 -7.90 -48.46 6.64
N GLY A 455 -7.70 -49.76 6.42
CA GLY A 455 -8.70 -50.59 5.70
C GLY A 455 -8.17 -51.90 5.09
N ASP A 456 -9.11 -52.67 4.53
CA ASP A 456 -8.91 -53.96 3.82
C ASP A 456 -8.66 -53.80 2.30
N GLU A 457 -8.48 -52.56 1.80
CA GLU A 457 -8.17 -52.34 0.38
C GLU A 457 -6.86 -53.03 -0.03
N PRO A 458 -6.75 -53.57 -1.27
CA PRO A 458 -5.55 -54.22 -1.76
C PRO A 458 -4.33 -53.29 -1.65
N ARG A 459 -3.47 -53.57 -0.66
CA ARG A 459 -2.38 -52.70 -0.18
C ARG A 459 -1.17 -52.64 -1.12
N GLU A 460 -1.32 -53.09 -2.36
CA GLU A 460 -0.15 -53.36 -3.22
C GLU A 460 0.33 -52.11 -3.96
N LYS A 461 -0.48 -51.05 -4.12
CA LYS A 461 0.00 -49.77 -4.66
C LYS A 461 -0.98 -48.61 -4.46
N ILE A 462 -0.69 -47.70 -3.52
CA ILE A 462 -1.41 -46.42 -3.42
C ILE A 462 -0.67 -45.40 -4.28
N GLU A 463 -1.35 -44.85 -5.30
CA GLU A 463 -0.85 -43.71 -6.06
C GLU A 463 -1.22 -42.41 -5.32
N LEU A 464 -0.27 -41.83 -4.59
CA LEU A 464 -0.52 -40.67 -3.72
C LEU A 464 -1.10 -39.45 -4.46
N VAL A 465 -0.72 -39.25 -5.72
CA VAL A 465 -1.28 -38.17 -6.55
C VAL A 465 -2.78 -38.33 -6.76
N THR A 466 -3.24 -39.56 -6.95
CA THR A 466 -4.67 -39.88 -7.11
C THR A 466 -5.38 -39.88 -5.75
N TYR A 467 -4.70 -40.35 -4.71
CA TYR A 467 -5.21 -40.35 -3.33
C TYR A 467 -5.54 -38.94 -2.84
N PHE A 468 -4.64 -37.97 -3.07
CA PHE A 468 -4.87 -36.55 -2.80
C PHE A 468 -5.52 -35.82 -3.98
N GLY A 469 -6.49 -36.46 -4.63
CA GLY A 469 -7.10 -36.01 -5.87
C GLY A 469 -7.95 -34.74 -5.79
N LYS A 470 -8.27 -34.25 -4.58
CA LYS A 470 -9.09 -33.05 -4.36
C LYS A 470 -8.26 -31.90 -3.78
N ARG A 471 -8.59 -30.66 -4.12
CA ARG A 471 -7.94 -29.46 -3.59
C ARG A 471 -8.92 -28.28 -3.52
N PRO A 472 -8.57 -27.19 -2.81
CA PRO A 472 -9.35 -25.96 -2.87
C PRO A 472 -9.52 -25.42 -4.31
N PRO A 473 -10.67 -24.78 -4.60
CA PRO A 473 -10.92 -24.11 -5.88
C PRO A 473 -9.90 -22.99 -6.13
N GLY A 474 -9.75 -22.60 -7.39
CA GLY A 474 -8.90 -21.48 -7.77
C GLY A 474 -7.41 -21.83 -7.89
N VAL A 475 -6.60 -20.77 -7.86
CA VAL A 475 -5.15 -20.86 -7.68
C VAL A 475 -4.81 -21.34 -6.26
N LEU A 476 -3.60 -21.87 -6.09
CA LEU A 476 -3.11 -22.19 -4.75
C LEU A 476 -3.08 -20.90 -3.91
N HIS A 477 -3.37 -21.01 -2.62
CA HIS A 477 -3.38 -19.87 -1.71
C HIS A 477 -2.92 -20.29 -0.31
N CYS A 478 -2.44 -19.32 0.44
CA CYS A 478 -2.19 -19.43 1.88
C CYS A 478 -3.25 -18.59 2.62
N THR A 479 -4.18 -19.25 3.29
CA THR A 479 -5.24 -18.58 4.05
C THR A 479 -4.68 -17.93 5.32
N THR A 480 -5.06 -16.68 5.59
CA THR A 480 -4.77 -16.01 6.86
C THR A 480 -5.94 -16.14 7.82
N LYS A 481 -7.03 -15.41 7.57
CA LYS A 481 -8.23 -15.34 8.42
C LYS A 481 -9.44 -15.86 7.67
N PHE A 482 -10.09 -16.87 8.23
CA PHE A 482 -11.42 -17.29 7.83
C PHE A 482 -12.47 -16.34 8.43
N CYS A 483 -13.38 -15.85 7.59
CA CYS A 483 -14.32 -14.79 7.94
C CYS A 483 -15.79 -15.25 7.83
N ASP A 484 -16.10 -16.24 7.00
CA ASP A 484 -17.48 -16.69 6.70
C ASP A 484 -18.42 -15.51 6.42
N TYR A 485 -17.98 -14.58 5.56
CA TYR A 485 -18.73 -13.38 5.19
C TYR A 485 -19.12 -12.51 6.41
N GLY A 486 -18.28 -12.52 7.46
CA GLY A 486 -18.47 -11.79 8.71
C GLY A 486 -19.16 -12.59 9.82
N LYS A 487 -19.50 -13.87 9.61
CA LYS A 487 -20.09 -14.71 10.66
C LYS A 487 -19.06 -15.32 11.60
N ALA A 488 -17.81 -15.47 11.15
CA ALA A 488 -16.75 -16.04 11.97
C ALA A 488 -16.28 -15.03 13.03
N ALA A 489 -15.96 -15.52 14.23
CA ALA A 489 -15.46 -14.68 15.31
C ALA A 489 -14.15 -13.97 14.93
N GLY A 490 -14.04 -12.68 15.28
CA GLY A 490 -12.85 -11.88 14.99
C GLY A 490 -12.75 -11.39 13.53
N ALA A 491 -13.76 -11.63 12.68
CA ALA A 491 -13.70 -11.29 11.26
C ALA A 491 -13.74 -9.77 11.02
N ASP A 492 -14.64 -9.06 11.70
CA ASP A 492 -14.74 -7.61 11.64
C ASP A 492 -13.47 -6.97 12.21
N GLU A 493 -13.03 -7.41 13.39
CA GLU A 493 -11.83 -6.89 14.05
C GLU A 493 -10.58 -7.07 13.20
N TYR A 494 -10.42 -8.24 12.54
CA TYR A 494 -9.32 -8.48 11.62
C TYR A 494 -9.36 -7.53 10.42
N THR A 495 -10.54 -7.35 9.82
CA THR A 495 -10.69 -6.49 8.63
C THR A 495 -10.47 -5.01 8.95
N GLN A 496 -10.78 -4.58 10.17
CA GLN A 496 -10.58 -3.19 10.57
C GLN A 496 -9.12 -2.82 10.82
N GLN A 497 -8.21 -3.79 10.96
CA GLN A 497 -6.78 -3.53 11.20
C GLN A 497 -6.16 -2.74 10.04
N ASP A 498 -5.41 -1.69 10.39
CA ASP A 498 -4.75 -0.83 9.39
C ASP A 498 -3.79 -1.62 8.50
N VAL A 499 -3.07 -2.59 9.07
CA VAL A 499 -2.15 -3.44 8.29
C VAL A 499 -2.90 -4.27 7.24
N VAL A 500 -4.08 -4.78 7.54
CA VAL A 500 -4.93 -5.55 6.61
C VAL A 500 -5.44 -4.64 5.50
N LYS A 501 -5.97 -3.46 5.85
CA LYS A 501 -6.48 -2.47 4.88
C LYS A 501 -5.39 -1.93 3.96
N LYS A 502 -4.20 -1.62 4.50
CA LYS A 502 -3.05 -1.12 3.73
C LYS A 502 -2.44 -2.18 2.84
N SER A 503 -2.48 -3.45 3.26
CA SER A 503 -1.91 -4.57 2.50
C SER A 503 -2.89 -5.23 1.54
N TYR A 504 -4.19 -4.96 1.65
CA TYR A 504 -5.17 -5.47 0.70
C TYR A 504 -4.76 -5.09 -0.73
N SER A 505 -4.75 -6.07 -1.63
CA SER A 505 -4.24 -6.03 -3.01
C SER A 505 -2.73 -5.90 -3.21
N LYS A 506 -1.91 -5.91 -2.15
CA LYS A 506 -0.45 -5.87 -2.23
C LYS A 506 0.13 -7.24 -2.59
N ALA A 507 1.22 -7.26 -3.35
CA ALA A 507 2.02 -8.45 -3.61
C ALA A 507 2.93 -8.82 -2.44
N PHE A 508 3.16 -10.13 -2.31
CA PHE A 508 4.07 -10.75 -1.37
C PHE A 508 4.79 -11.90 -2.04
N THR A 509 5.98 -12.22 -1.54
CA THR A 509 6.74 -13.41 -1.93
C THR A 509 6.84 -14.32 -0.72
N LEU A 510 6.07 -15.42 -0.75
CA LEU A 510 6.03 -16.38 0.34
C LEU A 510 7.17 -17.38 0.22
N THR A 511 7.82 -17.68 1.34
CA THR A 511 8.88 -18.67 1.41
C THR A 511 8.32 -20.04 1.82
N ILE A 512 8.54 -21.06 0.98
CA ILE A 512 8.18 -22.45 1.26
C ILE A 512 9.41 -23.21 1.74
N SER A 513 9.34 -23.74 2.96
CA SER A 513 10.49 -24.44 3.57
C SER A 513 10.39 -25.96 3.58
N ALA A 514 9.17 -26.50 3.53
CA ALA A 514 8.95 -27.94 3.51
C ALA A 514 7.66 -28.31 2.77
N LEU A 515 7.62 -29.53 2.25
CA LEU A 515 6.38 -30.18 1.82
C LEU A 515 6.05 -31.29 2.82
N PHE A 516 4.78 -31.52 3.08
CA PHE A 516 4.36 -32.57 4.02
C PHE A 516 3.16 -33.35 3.50
N VAL A 517 3.05 -34.57 4.02
CA VAL A 517 1.97 -35.51 3.75
C VAL A 517 1.53 -36.11 5.07
N THR A 518 0.22 -36.17 5.29
CA THR A 518 -0.45 -36.95 6.34
C THR A 518 -1.43 -37.91 5.67
N PRO A 519 -2.05 -38.85 6.40
CA PRO A 519 -3.13 -39.66 5.84
C PRO A 519 -4.31 -38.83 5.27
N LYS A 520 -4.49 -37.60 5.72
CA LYS A 520 -5.66 -36.77 5.37
C LYS A 520 -5.33 -35.74 4.30
N THR A 521 -4.15 -35.13 4.37
CA THR A 521 -3.81 -33.98 3.54
C THR A 521 -2.35 -33.99 3.10
N THR A 522 -2.07 -33.22 2.05
CA THR A 522 -0.73 -32.83 1.66
C THR A 522 -0.66 -31.32 1.49
N GLY A 523 0.39 -30.72 2.01
CA GLY A 523 0.55 -29.27 2.05
C GLY A 523 2.01 -28.83 1.94
N ALA A 524 2.18 -27.53 1.77
CA ALA A 524 3.47 -26.86 1.82
C ALA A 524 3.51 -25.97 3.07
N ARG A 525 4.59 -26.05 3.84
CA ARG A 525 4.85 -25.20 5.02
C ARG A 525 5.36 -23.85 4.55
N VAL A 526 4.69 -22.78 4.96
CA VAL A 526 5.09 -21.41 4.68
C VAL A 526 5.83 -20.85 5.88
N GLU A 527 6.98 -20.23 5.65
CA GLU A 527 7.68 -19.42 6.64
C GLU A 527 7.32 -17.96 6.42
N LEU A 528 6.63 -17.38 7.40
CA LEU A 528 6.19 -15.98 7.32
C LEU A 528 7.32 -15.03 7.75
N SER A 529 7.57 -14.02 6.92
CA SER A 529 8.35 -12.83 7.26
C SER A 529 7.66 -11.96 8.30
N GLU A 530 8.35 -10.96 8.84
CA GLU A 530 7.75 -10.01 9.80
C GLU A 530 6.55 -9.25 9.22
N GLN A 531 6.62 -8.86 7.94
CA GLN A 531 5.52 -8.18 7.25
C GLN A 531 4.29 -9.09 7.11
N GLU A 532 4.50 -10.38 6.81
CA GLU A 532 3.42 -11.36 6.68
C GLU A 532 2.86 -11.78 8.05
N LEU A 533 3.71 -11.89 9.06
CA LEU A 533 3.28 -12.11 10.45
C LEU A 533 2.40 -10.98 10.96
N ALA A 534 2.61 -9.74 10.53
CA ALA A 534 1.73 -8.62 10.87
C ALA A 534 0.29 -8.82 10.35
N LEU A 535 0.12 -9.55 9.23
CA LEU A 535 -1.18 -9.94 8.67
C LEU A 535 -1.72 -11.25 9.26
N TRP A 536 -0.96 -11.94 10.10
CA TRP A 536 -1.34 -13.23 10.65
C TRP A 536 -2.26 -13.07 11.87
N PRO A 537 -3.43 -13.70 11.92
CA PRO A 537 -4.33 -13.58 13.05
C PRO A 537 -3.78 -14.26 14.32
N ASN A 538 -4.11 -13.72 15.49
CA ASN A 538 -3.53 -14.15 16.77
C ASN A 538 -4.18 -15.41 17.37
N ASP A 539 -5.30 -15.88 16.79
CA ASP A 539 -6.15 -16.93 17.34
C ASP A 539 -6.00 -18.29 16.62
N VAL A 540 -5.21 -18.38 15.54
CA VAL A 540 -5.22 -19.56 14.65
C VAL A 540 -4.16 -20.62 14.95
N ASP A 541 -3.08 -20.28 15.66
CA ASP A 541 -1.93 -21.17 15.91
C ASP A 541 -2.08 -22.06 17.16
N LYS A 542 -3.28 -22.62 17.38
CA LYS A 542 -3.60 -23.41 18.58
C LYS A 542 -4.41 -24.65 18.21
N LEU A 543 -4.02 -25.81 18.74
CA LEU A 543 -4.83 -27.04 18.71
C LEU A 543 -5.69 -27.16 19.98
N SER A 544 -5.16 -26.67 21.09
CA SER A 544 -5.83 -26.57 22.39
C SER A 544 -5.51 -25.22 23.05
N PRO A 545 -6.34 -24.74 23.99
CA PRO A 545 -6.13 -23.44 24.64
C PRO A 545 -4.79 -23.28 25.38
N SER A 546 -4.17 -24.39 25.80
CA SER A 546 -2.90 -24.42 26.52
C SER A 546 -1.66 -24.51 25.61
N ASP A 547 -1.84 -24.64 24.29
CA ASP A 547 -0.72 -24.72 23.36
C ASP A 547 -0.01 -23.36 23.22
N SER A 548 1.33 -23.39 23.21
CA SER A 548 2.21 -22.23 23.06
C SER A 548 3.07 -22.34 21.79
N LEU A 549 2.45 -22.61 20.64
CA LEU A 549 3.18 -22.70 19.38
C LEU A 549 3.60 -21.30 18.88
N PRO A 550 4.74 -21.17 18.18
CA PRO A 550 5.14 -19.89 17.58
C PRO A 550 4.05 -19.32 16.66
N ARG A 551 3.91 -18.00 16.64
CA ARG A 551 2.98 -17.33 15.71
C ARG A 551 3.37 -17.64 14.26
N GLY A 552 2.38 -17.91 13.41
CA GLY A 552 2.59 -18.34 12.03
C GLY A 552 2.79 -19.84 11.86
N SER A 553 2.77 -20.65 12.93
CA SER A 553 3.00 -22.10 12.84
C SER A 553 1.97 -22.83 11.96
N ARG A 554 0.77 -22.28 11.79
CA ARG A 554 -0.27 -22.83 10.91
C ARG A 554 -0.17 -22.35 9.45
N ALA A 555 0.80 -21.52 9.10
CA ALA A 555 0.93 -20.99 7.74
C ALA A 555 1.27 -22.10 6.74
N HIS A 556 0.34 -22.36 5.81
CA HIS A 556 0.45 -23.43 4.84
C HIS A 556 -0.28 -23.13 3.54
N ILE A 557 0.06 -23.90 2.50
CA ILE A 557 -0.69 -23.99 1.25
C ILE A 557 -1.14 -25.44 1.08
N THR A 558 -2.45 -25.67 0.96
CA THR A 558 -3.00 -27.01 0.70
C THR A 558 -2.74 -27.43 -0.75
N LEU A 559 -2.06 -28.56 -0.93
CA LEU A 559 -1.76 -29.12 -2.25
C LEU A 559 -2.77 -30.21 -2.64
N GLY A 560 -3.32 -30.93 -1.67
CA GLY A 560 -4.39 -31.90 -1.89
C GLY A 560 -4.95 -32.51 -0.61
N CYS A 561 -6.13 -33.10 -0.73
CA CYS A 561 -6.89 -33.73 0.35
C CYS A 561 -7.38 -35.11 -0.11
N SER A 562 -7.45 -36.06 0.82
CA SER A 562 -7.99 -37.40 0.55
C SER A 562 -9.51 -37.46 0.80
N GLY A 563 -10.21 -38.35 0.10
CA GLY A 563 -11.65 -38.61 0.32
C GLY A 563 -12.48 -37.33 0.40
N ASP A 564 -13.24 -37.15 1.49
CA ASP A 564 -14.05 -35.96 1.78
C ASP A 564 -13.41 -35.04 2.83
N VAL A 565 -12.09 -35.13 3.02
CA VAL A 565 -11.37 -34.26 3.95
C VAL A 565 -11.41 -32.81 3.47
N GLU A 566 -11.83 -31.91 4.37
CA GLU A 566 -11.82 -30.47 4.12
C GLU A 566 -10.40 -29.88 4.19
N ALA A 567 -10.13 -28.87 3.36
CA ALA A 567 -8.80 -28.27 3.26
C ALA A 567 -8.30 -27.65 4.57
N VAL A 568 -9.21 -27.19 5.45
CA VAL A 568 -8.87 -26.65 6.78
C VAL A 568 -8.07 -27.63 7.63
N GLN A 569 -8.24 -28.93 7.40
CA GLN A 569 -7.50 -30.00 8.08
C GLN A 569 -5.99 -29.89 7.84
N THR A 570 -5.56 -29.34 6.69
CA THR A 570 -4.13 -29.23 6.33
C THR A 570 -3.35 -28.37 7.33
N GLY A 571 -3.97 -27.28 7.81
CA GLY A 571 -3.37 -26.43 8.83
C GLY A 571 -3.35 -27.08 10.22
N ILE A 572 -4.36 -27.89 10.54
CA ILE A 572 -4.42 -28.67 11.78
C ILE A 572 -3.32 -29.72 11.78
N ASP A 573 -3.17 -30.44 10.67
CA ASP A 573 -2.13 -31.43 10.43
C ASP A 573 -0.73 -30.80 10.56
N LEU A 574 -0.52 -29.59 10.02
CA LEU A 574 0.75 -28.88 10.18
C LEU A 574 1.02 -28.50 11.64
N LEU A 575 0.02 -28.01 12.38
CA LEU A 575 0.19 -27.68 13.79
C LEU A 575 0.56 -28.92 14.63
N GLU A 576 0.04 -30.10 14.31
CA GLU A 576 0.44 -31.35 14.96
C GLU A 576 1.92 -31.67 14.70
N ILE A 577 2.39 -31.47 13.47
CA ILE A 577 3.81 -31.61 13.10
C ILE A 577 4.66 -30.62 13.92
N VAL A 578 4.29 -29.33 13.94
CA VAL A 578 5.03 -28.31 14.69
C VAL A 578 5.06 -28.61 16.20
N ARG A 579 3.94 -29.09 16.75
CA ARG A 579 3.84 -29.47 18.16
C ARG A 579 4.79 -30.63 18.49
N GLN A 580 4.88 -31.62 17.61
CA GLN A 580 5.80 -32.75 17.77
C GLN A 580 7.27 -32.30 17.70
N GLU A 581 7.61 -31.43 16.74
CA GLU A 581 8.95 -30.84 16.61
C GLU A 581 9.34 -30.05 17.87
N LYS A 582 8.42 -29.24 18.41
CA LYS A 582 8.62 -28.49 19.67
C LYS A 582 8.84 -29.42 20.87
N GLY A 583 8.19 -30.59 20.88
CA GLY A 583 8.40 -31.64 21.88
C GLY A 583 9.74 -32.37 21.78
N GLY A 584 10.64 -31.96 20.87
CA GLY A 584 11.97 -32.55 20.68
C GLY A 584 11.99 -33.74 19.73
N ASN A 585 10.85 -34.13 19.16
CA ASN A 585 10.76 -35.24 18.20
C ASN A 585 10.67 -34.67 16.77
N ARG A 586 11.81 -34.59 16.07
CA ARG A 586 11.87 -34.11 14.68
C ARG A 586 11.62 -35.21 13.63
N GLY A 587 11.24 -36.41 14.09
CA GLY A 587 11.16 -37.60 13.25
C GLY A 587 12.51 -38.19 12.88
N GLU A 588 12.47 -39.32 12.19
CA GLU A 588 13.65 -40.05 11.69
C GLU A 588 13.96 -39.60 10.25
N GLU A 589 15.19 -39.18 9.98
CA GLU A 589 15.66 -38.94 8.61
C GLU A 589 15.80 -40.29 7.90
N VAL A 590 14.92 -40.56 6.94
CA VAL A 590 14.84 -41.88 6.27
C VAL A 590 15.52 -41.91 4.89
N GLY A 591 16.03 -40.77 4.43
CA GLY A 591 16.68 -40.62 3.14
C GLY A 591 16.56 -39.22 2.55
N GLU A 592 16.91 -39.12 1.27
CA GLU A 592 16.88 -37.89 0.49
C GLU A 592 16.04 -38.10 -0.78
N LEU A 593 15.22 -37.10 -1.09
CA LEU A 593 14.43 -37.00 -2.31
C LEU A 593 15.02 -35.90 -3.20
N SER A 594 14.52 -35.73 -4.42
CA SER A 594 15.15 -34.83 -5.41
C SER A 594 15.26 -33.36 -4.95
N ARG A 595 14.48 -32.94 -3.96
CA ARG A 595 14.43 -31.57 -3.45
C ARG A 595 14.92 -31.39 -2.01
N GLY A 596 15.33 -32.47 -1.34
CA GLY A 596 15.88 -32.38 0.02
C GLY A 596 15.62 -33.60 0.88
N LYS A 597 15.75 -33.43 2.20
CA LYS A 597 15.76 -34.52 3.17
C LYS A 597 14.36 -34.95 3.57
N LEU A 598 14.15 -36.27 3.60
CA LEU A 598 12.87 -36.88 3.94
C LEU A 598 12.87 -37.38 5.38
N TYR A 599 11.85 -36.98 6.13
CA TYR A 599 11.64 -37.38 7.52
C TYR A 599 10.33 -38.17 7.65
N SER A 600 10.41 -39.32 8.35
CA SER A 600 9.24 -40.02 8.88
C SER A 600 8.94 -39.46 10.27
N LEU A 601 7.75 -38.87 10.44
CA LEU A 601 7.30 -38.31 11.72
C LEU A 601 6.45 -39.31 12.52
N GLY A 602 6.25 -40.53 11.99
CA GLY A 602 5.35 -41.54 12.54
C GLY A 602 3.86 -41.23 12.32
N SER A 603 3.03 -42.24 12.53
CA SER A 603 1.56 -42.18 12.31
C SER A 603 1.19 -41.75 10.89
N GLY A 604 1.97 -42.18 9.90
CA GLY A 604 1.74 -41.84 8.49
C GLY A 604 2.05 -40.38 8.13
N ARG A 605 2.73 -39.62 8.99
CA ARG A 605 3.13 -38.23 8.69
C ARG A 605 4.55 -38.19 8.15
N TRP A 606 4.73 -37.46 7.05
CA TRP A 606 5.97 -37.36 6.30
C TRP A 606 6.27 -35.89 6.01
N LEU A 607 7.54 -35.52 6.14
CA LEU A 607 8.02 -34.17 5.89
C LEU A 607 9.23 -34.21 4.97
N LEU A 608 9.17 -33.50 3.86
CA LEU A 608 10.29 -33.21 2.99
C LEU A 608 10.81 -31.80 3.31
N SER A 609 11.94 -31.72 4.00
CA SER A 609 12.64 -30.45 4.22
C SER A 609 13.37 -30.06 2.94
N LEU A 610 13.04 -28.89 2.39
CA LEU A 610 13.60 -28.45 1.12
C LEU A 610 15.04 -27.96 1.32
N ALA A 611 15.98 -28.53 0.56
CA ALA A 611 17.38 -28.11 0.59
C ALA A 611 17.56 -26.65 0.14
N LYS A 612 16.75 -26.23 -0.84
CA LYS A 612 16.58 -24.84 -1.24
C LYS A 612 15.10 -24.47 -1.09
N LYS A 613 14.81 -23.48 -0.24
CA LYS A 613 13.47 -22.94 -0.06
C LYS A 613 12.92 -22.43 -1.39
N MET A 614 11.61 -22.56 -1.60
CA MET A 614 10.95 -22.08 -2.81
C MET A 614 10.28 -20.74 -2.52
N GLU A 615 10.51 -19.76 -3.38
CA GLU A 615 9.80 -18.47 -3.32
C GLU A 615 8.59 -18.49 -4.26
N VAL A 616 7.42 -18.13 -3.75
CA VAL A 616 6.17 -18.07 -4.53
C VAL A 616 5.51 -16.71 -4.40
N ARG A 617 5.31 -16.03 -5.54
CA ARG A 617 4.62 -14.73 -5.58
C ARG A 617 3.13 -14.90 -5.43
N ALA A 618 2.53 -14.02 -4.65
CA ALA A 618 1.12 -14.03 -4.33
C ALA A 618 0.58 -12.61 -4.11
N ILE A 619 -0.73 -12.46 -4.20
CA ILE A 619 -1.45 -11.22 -3.89
C ILE A 619 -2.30 -11.44 -2.64
N PHE A 620 -2.18 -10.55 -1.66
CA PHE A 620 -3.04 -10.56 -0.48
C PHE A 620 -4.42 -9.95 -0.80
N THR A 621 -5.50 -10.74 -0.72
CA THR A 621 -6.88 -10.28 -0.96
C THR A 621 -7.88 -11.19 -0.25
N GLY A 622 -9.17 -11.03 -0.54
CA GLY A 622 -10.26 -11.91 -0.10
C GLY A 622 -10.72 -12.88 -1.18
N TYR A 623 -11.14 -14.08 -0.78
CA TYR A 623 -11.92 -15.00 -1.62
C TYR A 623 -13.40 -14.89 -1.30
N TYR A 624 -14.23 -14.68 -2.31
CA TYR A 624 -15.67 -14.42 -2.15
C TYR A 624 -16.57 -15.53 -2.71
N GLY A 625 -15.99 -16.56 -3.33
CA GLY A 625 -16.75 -17.69 -3.89
C GLY A 625 -17.27 -18.66 -2.82
N LYS A 626 -18.17 -19.57 -3.21
CA LYS A 626 -18.83 -20.55 -2.32
C LYS A 626 -17.97 -21.76 -1.90
N GLY A 627 -16.67 -21.75 -2.20
CA GLY A 627 -15.68 -22.68 -1.62
C GLY A 627 -15.73 -24.14 -2.07
N LYS A 628 -16.30 -24.48 -3.24
CA LYS A 628 -16.40 -25.88 -3.71
C LYS A 628 -15.04 -26.46 -4.12
N ALA A 629 -14.66 -27.63 -3.60
CA ALA A 629 -13.40 -28.30 -3.94
C ALA A 629 -13.32 -28.69 -5.44
N VAL A 630 -12.11 -28.67 -6.01
CA VAL A 630 -11.83 -29.02 -7.41
C VAL A 630 -10.81 -30.15 -7.53
N PRO A 631 -10.77 -30.91 -8.65
CA PRO A 631 -9.75 -31.93 -8.87
C PRO A 631 -8.32 -31.36 -8.92
N THR A 632 -7.32 -32.15 -8.53
CA THR A 632 -5.90 -31.77 -8.61
C THR A 632 -5.34 -31.79 -10.04
N ARG A 633 -5.90 -32.61 -10.94
CA ARG A 633 -5.53 -32.63 -12.36
C ARG A 633 -6.33 -31.60 -13.16
N GLY A 634 -5.63 -30.68 -13.84
CA GLY A 634 -6.23 -29.77 -14.82
C GLY A 634 -6.66 -30.54 -16.06
N GLY A 635 -7.95 -30.75 -16.24
CA GLY A 635 -8.49 -31.32 -17.47
C GLY A 635 -8.25 -30.37 -18.64
N ARG A 636 -7.24 -30.66 -19.47
CA ARG A 636 -7.22 -30.21 -20.87
C ARG A 636 -8.33 -30.92 -21.63
N LYS A 637 -9.57 -30.47 -21.49
CA LYS A 637 -10.62 -30.63 -22.50
C LYS A 637 -11.58 -29.45 -22.37
N GLY A 638 -11.59 -28.58 -23.39
CA GLY A 638 -12.82 -27.91 -23.76
C GLY A 638 -13.86 -29.01 -24.00
N GLY A 639 -14.91 -29.01 -23.19
CA GLY A 639 -15.93 -30.05 -23.19
C GLY A 639 -17.19 -29.47 -22.55
N ALA A 640 -18.26 -29.50 -23.33
CA ALA A 640 -19.56 -28.89 -23.10
C ALA A 640 -20.18 -29.14 -21.71
N PHE A 641 -20.89 -28.10 -21.24
CA PHE A 641 -22.14 -28.13 -20.47
C PHE A 641 -22.39 -29.34 -19.56
N GLN A 642 -22.39 -29.11 -18.25
CA GLN A 642 -23.46 -29.65 -17.43
C GLN A 642 -24.47 -28.53 -17.18
N SER A 643 -25.62 -28.66 -17.84
CA SER A 643 -26.82 -27.89 -17.55
C SER A 643 -27.20 -28.06 -16.08
N CYS A 644 -27.06 -27.02 -15.27
CA CYS A 644 -27.70 -26.99 -13.96
C CYS A 644 -29.14 -26.54 -14.13
N THR A 645 -30.04 -27.49 -13.89
CA THR A 645 -31.46 -27.30 -13.63
C THR A 645 -31.66 -26.25 -12.54
N ILE A 646 -32.45 -25.24 -12.84
CA ILE A 646 -32.96 -24.25 -11.88
C ILE A 646 -33.94 -24.97 -10.96
N ILE A 647 -33.78 -24.84 -9.63
CA ILE A 647 -34.89 -25.00 -8.68
C ILE A 647 -35.44 -23.60 -8.42
#